data_AF-A0A7K7VP83-F1
#
_entry.id   AF-A0A7K7VP83-F1
#
_cell.length_a   1.000
_cell.length_b   1.000
_cell.length_c   1.000
_cell.angle_alpha   90.00
_cell.angle_beta   90.00
_cell.angle_gamma   90.00
#
_symmetry.space_group_name_H-M   'P 1'
#
loop_
_entity.id
_entity.type
_entity.pdbx_description
1 polymer ?
#
loop_
_entity_poly.entity_id
_entity_poly.type
_entity_poly.pdbx_seq_one_letter_code
_entity_poly.pdbx_strand_id
1 'polypeptide(L)'
;QPTSTQNPSTSGSGNYLIGVGRADCTGPVAEIPLMGFAKADQVGGGLLTRLYSRAFIVAEPDDSKRVVFVSADIGMVSQRLRLEVLAELKSKYGELYRQDNVVLSGTHTHSGPAGYFQYTLFWITSKGLIKPSLQAIVKGIVQSIDIAHESMKMGRIFINRGTVENSQINRSPFSYLQNPASERSRYSSNTDKEMVLLKMVAADGQELGLVSWFAVHPVSMRNTNHLVNSDNVGYASYLFEQEKNQGKLPGEGPFVAAFASSNLGDVSPNTKGPFCVNTGDSCDNPQSSCPVGGAKMCMAMGPGADMFDSTRIIGQNIYLKAREVYAGASQELAGPLRSAHQWVNMSDVSVTLNATHVVKTCKPALGHSFAAGTIDGVGAFNFTQGAVEGDPFWDSIRDQLLGKPSNETQACHHPKPILFSTGEMTRPHPWHPDIVDVQLATIGSLAIVAVPGELTTMSGRRLREAVRSEFESHGTSGMNVVIAGLCNVYTHYITTYEEYQVQRYEAASTIYGPHTLSAYMQLYRGLAKAIATDTVQDLPSGPEPPLFNVTSLTLLPAVVADRTPSNKAFGDVLQEARQQYRVGEVAEVTFVSANPRNSAENATEHNFLTVERYVTSSGSWSVVHNDASWETRFYWHKGLLGQSNATVEWHIPSTTEPGTYRIRYFGHYKKIPLFRPAVYYAFEGTSSAFEIISL
;
A
#
# COMPACT_ATOMS: atom_id res chain seq x y z
N GLN A 1 65.79 13.45 11.75
CA GLN A 1 64.52 14.11 11.44
C GLN A 1 63.53 13.04 11.03
N PRO A 2 62.31 13.03 11.58
CA PRO A 2 61.52 11.83 11.71
C PRO A 2 60.70 11.53 10.45
N THR A 3 60.66 10.24 10.15
CA THR A 3 59.73 9.54 9.24
C THR A 3 58.27 9.82 9.62
N SER A 4 57.52 10.47 8.73
CA SER A 4 56.06 10.60 8.86
C SER A 4 55.41 9.28 8.44
N THR A 5 55.01 8.48 9.42
CA THR A 5 54.03 7.41 9.27
C THR A 5 52.71 8.02 8.78
N GLN A 6 52.34 7.77 7.53
CA GLN A 6 50.97 7.94 7.07
C GLN A 6 50.10 6.96 7.85
N ASN A 7 49.19 7.49 8.68
CA ASN A 7 48.10 6.70 9.24
C ASN A 7 47.25 6.16 8.08
N PRO A 8 46.87 4.87 8.10
CA PRO A 8 45.83 4.39 7.21
C PRO A 8 44.57 5.19 7.51
N SER A 9 43.98 5.79 6.48
CA SER A 9 42.63 6.33 6.54
C SER A 9 41.70 5.25 7.08
N THR A 10 41.18 5.46 8.28
CA THR A 10 40.15 4.64 8.89
C THR A 10 38.98 4.53 7.91
N SER A 11 38.78 3.34 7.35
CA SER A 11 37.52 2.93 6.75
C SER A 11 36.41 3.25 7.75
N GLY A 12 35.50 4.16 7.39
CA GLY A 12 34.45 4.66 8.28
C GLY A 12 33.68 3.49 8.91
N SER A 13 33.59 3.50 10.24
CA SER A 13 32.71 2.59 10.99
C SER A 13 31.30 2.68 10.42
N GLY A 14 30.60 1.54 10.22
CA GLY A 14 29.24 1.42 9.68
C GLY A 14 28.10 2.03 10.52
N ASN A 15 28.40 3.16 11.16
CA ASN A 15 27.49 3.88 12.01
C ASN A 15 26.71 4.90 11.16
N TYR A 16 25.40 4.93 11.33
CA TYR A 16 24.49 5.94 10.77
C TYR A 16 23.72 6.62 11.90
N LEU A 17 23.17 7.80 11.65
CA LEU A 17 22.05 8.30 12.44
C LEU A 17 20.76 7.69 11.89
N ILE A 18 20.01 6.99 12.73
CA ILE A 18 18.81 6.24 12.35
C ILE A 18 17.63 6.74 13.16
N GLY A 19 16.59 7.18 12.47
CA GLY A 19 15.30 7.58 13.03
C GLY A 19 14.19 6.69 12.52
N VAL A 20 13.23 6.36 13.38
CA VAL A 20 12.05 5.56 13.02
C VAL A 20 10.80 6.21 13.58
N GLY A 21 9.71 6.20 12.81
CA GLY A 21 8.48 6.82 13.24
C GLY A 21 7.26 6.14 12.64
N ARG A 22 6.18 6.08 13.43
CA ARG A 22 4.88 5.57 13.01
C ARG A 22 3.81 6.59 13.39
N ALA A 23 2.89 6.87 12.48
CA ALA A 23 1.74 7.71 12.76
C ALA A 23 0.49 7.17 12.03
N ASP A 24 -0.68 7.42 12.61
CA ASP A 24 -1.97 7.06 12.00
C ASP A 24 -2.15 7.85 10.70
N CYS A 25 -2.53 7.16 9.62
CA CYS A 25 -2.89 7.76 8.34
C CYS A 25 -4.27 7.29 7.86
N THR A 26 -5.11 6.81 8.78
CA THR A 26 -6.45 6.30 8.51
C THR A 26 -7.40 7.43 8.12
N GLY A 27 -7.89 7.40 6.88
CA GLY A 27 -8.96 8.28 6.43
C GLY A 27 -10.34 7.90 7.01
N PRO A 28 -11.43 8.54 6.56
CA PRO A 28 -12.75 8.25 7.10
C PRO A 28 -13.23 6.85 6.70
N VAL A 29 -13.86 6.14 7.65
CA VAL A 29 -14.11 4.69 7.58
C VAL A 29 -15.54 4.32 7.15
N ALA A 30 -16.38 5.31 6.85
CA ALA A 30 -17.79 5.10 6.52
C ALA A 30 -18.23 5.89 5.28
N GLU A 31 -19.09 5.28 4.47
CA GLU A 31 -19.70 5.81 3.25
C GLU A 31 -18.73 6.24 2.14
N ILE A 32 -17.43 5.93 2.26
CA ILE A 32 -16.39 6.28 1.29
C ILE A 32 -15.98 5.03 0.50
N PRO A 33 -15.80 5.10 -0.83
CA PRO A 33 -15.28 3.97 -1.60
C PRO A 33 -13.92 3.48 -1.05
N LEU A 34 -13.72 2.17 -0.99
CA LEU A 34 -12.41 1.60 -0.72
C LEU A 34 -11.58 1.58 -2.00
N MET A 35 -10.28 1.85 -1.88
CA MET A 35 -9.37 1.96 -3.02
C MET A 35 -8.75 0.61 -3.37
N GLY A 36 -8.70 0.26 -4.66
CA GLY A 36 -8.10 -0.98 -5.14
C GLY A 36 -8.97 -1.67 -6.19
N PHE A 37 -10.02 -2.36 -5.75
CA PHE A 37 -10.86 -3.19 -6.60
C PHE A 37 -11.77 -2.44 -7.58
N ALA A 38 -11.91 -1.11 -7.43
CA ALA A 38 -12.79 -0.27 -8.25
C ALA A 38 -14.24 -0.78 -8.34
N LYS A 39 -14.76 -1.34 -7.24
CA LYS A 39 -16.13 -1.83 -7.11
C LYS A 39 -17.06 -0.75 -6.55
N ALA A 40 -18.14 -0.46 -7.26
CA ALA A 40 -19.04 0.66 -6.93
C ALA A 40 -19.77 0.49 -5.58
N ASP A 41 -20.00 -0.76 -5.18
CA ASP A 41 -20.64 -1.19 -3.94
C ASP A 41 -19.65 -1.39 -2.79
N GLN A 42 -18.33 -1.46 -3.05
CA GLN A 42 -17.32 -1.56 -2.01
C GLN A 42 -17.09 -0.20 -1.33
N VAL A 43 -17.96 0.09 -0.39
CA VAL A 43 -17.99 1.33 0.38
C VAL A 43 -17.70 1.02 1.85
N GLY A 44 -16.84 1.83 2.48
CA GLY A 44 -16.49 1.71 3.88
C GLY A 44 -17.73 1.71 4.77
N GLY A 45 -17.77 0.77 5.70
CA GLY A 45 -18.83 0.58 6.67
C GLY A 45 -18.27 0.29 8.06
N GLY A 46 -17.03 0.70 8.34
CA GLY A 46 -16.36 0.36 9.59
C GLY A 46 -14.84 0.22 9.48
N LEU A 47 -14.24 -0.29 10.55
CA LEU A 47 -12.80 -0.45 10.75
C LEU A 47 -12.52 -1.83 11.35
N LEU A 48 -11.51 -2.52 10.82
CA LEU A 48 -10.95 -3.75 11.40
C LEU A 48 -9.59 -3.47 12.04
N THR A 49 -8.75 -2.65 11.40
CA THR A 49 -7.51 -2.15 11.99
C THR A 49 -7.12 -0.84 11.33
N ARG A 50 -6.32 -0.04 12.04
CA ARG A 50 -5.81 1.24 11.57
C ARG A 50 -4.80 1.06 10.44
N LEU A 51 -4.64 2.13 9.67
CA LEU A 51 -3.65 2.30 8.62
C LEU A 51 -2.55 3.21 9.15
N TYR A 52 -1.29 2.81 9.03
CA TYR A 52 -0.17 3.61 9.50
C TYR A 52 0.77 4.03 8.39
N SER A 53 1.33 5.23 8.53
CA SER A 53 2.56 5.61 7.85
C SER A 53 3.75 5.26 8.73
N ARG A 54 4.74 4.56 8.17
CA ARG A 54 5.98 4.16 8.84
C ARG A 54 7.17 4.75 8.11
N ALA A 55 7.88 5.67 8.75
CA ALA A 55 9.03 6.39 8.20
C ALA A 55 10.34 5.91 8.81
N PHE A 56 11.36 5.84 7.96
CA PHE A 56 12.72 5.45 8.31
C PHE A 56 13.67 6.48 7.73
N ILE A 57 14.41 7.15 8.61
CA ILE A 57 15.41 8.16 8.24
C ILE A 57 16.78 7.58 8.53
N VAL A 58 17.62 7.54 7.51
CA VAL A 58 19.04 7.21 7.65
C VAL A 58 19.83 8.44 7.25
N ALA A 59 20.74 8.88 8.11
CA ALA A 59 21.66 9.96 7.82
C ALA A 59 23.12 9.55 8.06
N GLU A 60 24.01 10.25 7.36
CA GLU A 60 25.45 10.16 7.61
C GLU A 60 25.75 10.59 9.07
N PRO A 61 26.85 10.13 9.68
CA PRO A 61 27.21 10.48 11.06
C PRO A 61 27.29 11.99 11.36
N ASP A 62 27.63 12.79 10.35
CA ASP A 62 27.72 14.25 10.43
C ASP A 62 26.41 14.96 10.05
N ASP A 63 25.35 14.19 9.79
CA ASP A 63 24.03 14.67 9.39
C ASP A 63 24.00 15.44 8.05
N SER A 64 25.06 15.32 7.23
CA SER A 64 25.20 16.06 5.96
C SER A 64 24.27 15.57 4.86
N LYS A 65 23.93 14.27 4.87
CA LYS A 65 23.01 13.64 3.91
C LYS A 65 22.03 12.77 4.66
N ARG A 66 20.76 12.82 4.22
CA ARG A 66 19.68 11.99 4.73
C ARG A 66 18.98 11.29 3.58
N VAL A 67 18.49 10.07 3.82
CA VAL A 67 17.53 9.34 2.98
C VAL A 67 16.32 9.01 3.85
N VAL A 68 15.13 9.27 3.34
CA VAL A 68 13.85 8.95 3.98
C VAL A 68 13.13 7.91 3.13
N PHE A 69 12.80 6.78 3.74
CA PHE A 69 11.90 5.79 3.17
C PHE A 69 10.62 5.72 4.00
N VAL A 70 9.47 5.86 3.35
CA VAL A 70 8.16 5.74 3.99
C VAL A 70 7.40 4.57 3.36
N SER A 71 6.88 3.69 4.20
CA SER A 71 5.87 2.68 3.83
C SER A 71 4.55 3.04 4.50
N ALA A 72 3.52 3.34 3.70
CA ALA A 72 2.20 3.72 4.18
C ALA A 72 1.17 2.64 3.84
N ASP A 73 0.30 2.33 4.81
CA ASP A 73 -0.82 1.39 4.67
C ASP A 73 -1.93 1.98 3.77
N ILE A 74 -1.63 2.20 2.51
CA ILE A 74 -2.52 2.75 1.48
C ILE A 74 -2.43 1.90 0.21
N GLY A 75 -3.45 2.03 -0.65
CA GLY A 75 -3.48 1.35 -1.95
C GLY A 75 -2.31 1.73 -2.85
N MET A 76 -2.06 3.02 -3.06
CA MET A 76 -0.93 3.49 -3.85
C MET A 76 -0.54 4.91 -3.41
N VAL A 77 0.68 5.36 -3.67
CA VAL A 77 1.00 6.79 -3.56
C VAL A 77 0.55 7.51 -4.84
N SER A 78 -0.23 8.58 -4.70
CA SER A 78 -0.65 9.42 -5.82
C SER A 78 0.30 10.62 -6.00
N GLN A 79 0.41 11.14 -7.23
CA GLN A 79 1.24 12.34 -7.49
C GLN A 79 0.78 13.55 -6.66
N ARG A 80 -0.54 13.69 -6.46
CA ARG A 80 -1.11 14.74 -5.61
C ARG A 80 -0.62 14.62 -4.16
N LEU A 81 -0.70 13.40 -3.62
CA LEU A 81 -0.25 13.10 -2.26
C LEU A 81 1.24 13.40 -2.08
N ARG A 82 2.09 12.93 -3.00
CA ARG A 82 3.54 13.19 -2.95
C ARG A 82 3.85 14.68 -2.97
N LEU A 83 3.23 15.43 -3.88
CA LEU A 83 3.47 16.88 -3.99
C LEU A 83 3.03 17.64 -2.74
N GLU A 84 1.90 17.27 -2.12
CA GLU A 84 1.45 17.89 -0.86
C GLU A 84 2.37 17.56 0.32
N VAL A 85 2.80 16.29 0.46
CA VAL A 85 3.77 15.89 1.49
C VAL A 85 5.09 16.65 1.33
N LEU A 86 5.65 16.71 0.11
CA LEU A 86 6.90 17.43 -0.15
C LEU A 86 6.76 18.93 0.11
N ALA A 87 5.59 19.52 -0.18
CA ALA A 87 5.33 20.92 0.14
C ALA A 87 5.29 21.18 1.65
N GLU A 88 4.64 20.30 2.43
CA GLU A 88 4.62 20.41 3.90
C GLU A 88 6.00 20.19 4.51
N LEU A 89 6.74 19.17 4.05
CA LEU A 89 8.11 18.92 4.49
C LEU A 89 9.03 20.10 4.16
N LYS A 90 8.93 20.68 2.97
CA LYS A 90 9.69 21.88 2.59
C LYS A 90 9.34 23.08 3.47
N SER A 91 8.05 23.26 3.78
CA SER A 91 7.60 24.33 4.68
C SER A 91 8.15 24.18 6.10
N LYS A 92 8.33 22.93 6.58
CA LYS A 92 8.76 22.66 7.96
C LYS A 92 10.29 22.54 8.11
N TYR A 93 10.95 21.91 7.14
CA TYR A 93 12.36 21.52 7.20
C TYR A 93 13.25 22.17 6.13
N GLY A 94 12.71 23.08 5.31
CA GLY A 94 13.45 23.72 4.23
C GLY A 94 13.91 22.70 3.18
N GLU A 95 15.20 22.73 2.85
CA GLU A 95 15.78 21.85 1.82
C GLU A 95 16.31 20.51 2.38
N LEU A 96 16.00 20.15 3.62
CA LEU A 96 16.49 18.91 4.25
C LEU A 96 15.86 17.66 3.62
N TYR A 97 14.56 17.71 3.35
CA TYR A 97 13.76 16.64 2.77
C TYR A 97 13.17 17.09 1.45
N ARG A 98 13.66 16.49 0.37
CA ARG A 98 13.44 16.91 -1.02
C ARG A 98 12.93 15.73 -1.85
N GLN A 99 12.56 16.03 -3.09
CA GLN A 99 12.14 15.02 -4.05
C GLN A 99 13.17 13.91 -4.28
N ASP A 100 14.47 14.23 -4.18
CA ASP A 100 15.54 13.27 -4.44
C ASP A 100 15.76 12.28 -3.30
N ASN A 101 15.59 12.70 -2.05
CA ASN A 101 15.92 11.86 -0.89
C ASN A 101 14.71 11.38 -0.08
N VAL A 102 13.48 11.68 -0.49
CA VAL A 102 12.24 11.16 0.12
C VAL A 102 11.55 10.19 -0.84
N VAL A 103 11.47 8.92 -0.44
CA VAL A 103 10.71 7.86 -1.11
C VAL A 103 9.42 7.62 -0.33
N LEU A 104 8.28 7.73 -1.01
CA LEU A 104 6.98 7.35 -0.44
C LEU A 104 6.47 6.10 -1.15
N SER A 105 6.17 5.02 -0.44
CA SER A 105 5.68 3.74 -0.96
C SER A 105 4.36 3.33 -0.30
N GLY A 106 3.39 2.87 -1.10
CA GLY A 106 2.17 2.24 -0.59
C GLY A 106 2.36 0.74 -0.39
N THR A 107 1.82 0.18 0.70
CA THR A 107 1.83 -1.28 0.92
C THR A 107 0.99 -2.03 -0.10
N HIS A 108 0.02 -1.34 -0.71
CA HIS A 108 -0.97 -1.88 -1.65
C HIS A 108 -2.16 -2.59 -1.00
N THR A 109 -2.59 -2.17 0.19
CA THR A 109 -3.90 -2.63 0.72
C THR A 109 -5.06 -2.17 -0.16
N HIS A 110 -5.95 -3.12 -0.51
CA HIS A 110 -7.21 -2.83 -1.23
C HIS A 110 -8.38 -2.49 -0.29
N SER A 111 -8.07 -2.20 0.98
CA SER A 111 -9.04 -1.91 2.03
C SER A 111 -8.83 -0.55 2.70
N GLY A 112 -8.10 0.37 2.06
CA GLY A 112 -7.97 1.76 2.50
C GLY A 112 -9.02 2.69 1.85
N PRO A 113 -9.42 3.81 2.50
CA PRO A 113 -10.36 4.75 1.92
C PRO A 113 -9.78 5.47 0.70
N ALA A 114 -10.57 5.63 -0.36
CA ALA A 114 -10.17 6.28 -1.61
C ALA A 114 -10.24 7.82 -1.54
N GLY A 115 -10.09 8.46 -2.70
CA GLY A 115 -10.35 9.90 -2.85
C GLY A 115 -9.15 10.81 -2.62
N TYR A 116 -7.93 10.34 -2.88
CA TYR A 116 -6.69 11.11 -2.71
C TYR A 116 -5.89 11.27 -4.02
N PHE A 117 -6.54 11.16 -5.18
CA PHE A 117 -5.92 11.28 -6.51
C PHE A 117 -6.39 12.55 -7.24
N GLN A 118 -5.54 13.07 -8.13
CA GLN A 118 -5.87 14.19 -9.01
C GLN A 118 -6.21 13.79 -10.46
N TYR A 119 -5.67 12.67 -10.96
CA TYR A 119 -5.92 12.22 -12.33
C TYR A 119 -7.32 11.63 -12.46
N THR A 120 -8.00 11.98 -13.57
CA THR A 120 -9.45 11.78 -13.73
C THR A 120 -9.89 10.33 -13.55
N LEU A 121 -9.12 9.34 -14.02
CA LEU A 121 -9.52 7.93 -13.93
C LEU A 121 -9.76 7.51 -12.47
N PHE A 122 -8.79 7.77 -11.60
CA PHE A 122 -8.86 7.44 -10.17
C PHE A 122 -9.83 8.36 -9.42
N TRP A 123 -9.98 9.60 -9.87
CA TRP A 123 -10.98 10.52 -9.34
C TRP A 123 -12.40 9.98 -9.55
N ILE A 124 -12.72 9.42 -10.72
CA ILE A 124 -14.04 8.85 -11.03
C ILE A 124 -14.35 7.67 -10.09
N THR A 125 -13.44 6.70 -10.00
CA THR A 125 -13.65 5.49 -9.16
C THR A 125 -13.73 5.83 -7.67
N SER A 126 -13.06 6.90 -7.25
CA SER A 126 -13.10 7.40 -5.86
C SER A 126 -14.30 8.28 -5.53
N LYS A 127 -15.20 8.58 -6.50
CA LYS A 127 -16.27 9.58 -6.35
C LYS A 127 -15.73 11.00 -6.06
N GLY A 128 -14.52 11.28 -6.52
CA GLY A 128 -13.87 12.57 -6.47
C GLY A 128 -12.71 12.67 -5.48
N LEU A 129 -12.23 13.90 -5.26
CA LEU A 129 -11.22 14.22 -4.25
C LEU A 129 -11.91 14.39 -2.89
N ILE A 130 -11.60 13.50 -1.95
CA ILE A 130 -12.13 13.50 -0.59
C ILE A 130 -11.04 14.09 0.31
N LYS A 131 -11.14 15.40 0.56
CA LYS A 131 -10.12 16.15 1.33
C LYS A 131 -9.78 15.52 2.69
N PRO A 132 -10.75 15.03 3.51
CA PRO A 132 -10.41 14.35 4.75
C PRO A 132 -9.53 13.11 4.56
N SER A 133 -9.75 12.32 3.50
CA SER A 133 -8.89 11.17 3.18
C SER A 133 -7.48 11.62 2.83
N LEU A 134 -7.34 12.58 1.91
CA LEU A 134 -6.02 13.10 1.51
C LEU A 134 -5.27 13.71 2.70
N GLN A 135 -5.93 14.55 3.50
CA GLN A 135 -5.31 15.22 4.64
C GLN A 135 -4.91 14.26 5.75
N ALA A 136 -5.70 13.21 6.02
CA ALA A 136 -5.31 12.17 6.97
C ALA A 136 -4.00 11.48 6.52
N ILE A 137 -3.88 11.18 5.22
CA ILE A 137 -2.68 10.53 4.68
C ILE A 137 -1.47 11.49 4.70
N VAL A 138 -1.64 12.75 4.25
CA VAL A 138 -0.56 13.76 4.26
C VAL A 138 -0.05 13.97 5.69
N LYS A 139 -0.95 14.24 6.65
CA LYS A 139 -0.59 14.47 8.04
C LYS A 139 0.07 13.24 8.66
N GLY A 140 -0.45 12.04 8.43
CA GLY A 140 0.14 10.81 8.94
C GLY A 140 1.56 10.58 8.38
N ILE A 141 1.78 10.83 7.09
CA ILE A 141 3.12 10.73 6.49
C ILE A 141 4.07 11.75 7.10
N VAL A 142 3.68 13.03 7.15
CA VAL A 142 4.52 14.10 7.72
C VAL A 142 4.82 13.82 9.20
N GLN A 143 3.82 13.44 10.00
CA GLN A 143 3.99 13.12 11.41
C GLN A 143 4.89 11.90 11.63
N SER A 144 4.80 10.85 10.80
CA SER A 144 5.71 9.72 10.91
C SER A 144 7.17 10.12 10.62
N ILE A 145 7.39 11.00 9.63
CA ILE A 145 8.71 11.58 9.33
C ILE A 145 9.19 12.48 10.47
N ASP A 146 8.29 13.25 11.08
CA ASP A 146 8.59 14.10 12.24
C ASP A 146 9.08 13.26 13.43
N ILE A 147 8.34 12.21 13.78
CA ILE A 147 8.71 11.27 14.85
C ILE A 147 10.06 10.60 14.53
N ALA A 148 10.28 10.20 13.27
CA ALA A 148 11.56 9.63 12.86
C ALA A 148 12.70 10.65 12.96
N HIS A 149 12.48 11.91 12.54
CA HIS A 149 13.45 12.99 12.64
C HIS A 149 13.85 13.28 14.09
N GLU A 150 12.88 13.33 15.00
CA GLU A 150 13.09 13.64 16.41
C GLU A 150 13.69 12.47 17.21
N SER A 151 13.60 11.25 16.68
CA SER A 151 14.08 10.03 17.33
C SER A 151 15.43 9.53 16.81
N MET A 152 16.12 10.31 15.96
CA MET A 152 17.39 9.88 15.36
C MET A 152 18.45 9.57 16.41
N LYS A 153 19.03 8.37 16.32
CA LYS A 153 20.10 7.90 17.19
C LYS A 153 21.23 7.29 16.36
N MET A 154 22.46 7.39 16.86
CA MET A 154 23.56 6.62 16.28
C MET A 154 23.26 5.13 16.35
N GLY A 155 23.47 4.40 15.26
CA GLY A 155 23.13 2.99 15.14
C GLY A 155 23.74 2.33 13.92
N ARG A 156 23.40 1.07 13.72
CA ARG A 156 23.90 0.19 12.66
C ARG A 156 22.72 -0.43 11.93
N ILE A 157 22.94 -0.74 10.66
CA ILE A 157 21.93 -1.33 9.79
C ILE A 157 22.43 -2.69 9.32
N PHE A 158 21.58 -3.71 9.40
CA PHE A 158 21.89 -5.06 8.96
C PHE A 158 20.92 -5.51 7.88
N ILE A 159 21.39 -6.26 6.89
CA ILE A 159 20.56 -6.85 5.86
C ILE A 159 20.54 -8.37 6.02
N ASN A 160 19.40 -9.00 5.74
CA ASN A 160 19.30 -10.44 5.63
C ASN A 160 18.18 -10.83 4.65
N ARG A 161 18.15 -12.11 4.26
CA ARG A 161 17.21 -12.65 3.28
C ARG A 161 16.64 -13.99 3.73
N GLY A 162 15.44 -14.30 3.27
CA GLY A 162 14.85 -15.60 3.49
C GLY A 162 13.74 -15.90 2.50
N THR A 163 13.47 -17.18 2.27
CA THR A 163 12.39 -17.63 1.39
C THR A 163 11.09 -17.74 2.19
N VAL A 164 10.05 -17.02 1.78
CA VAL A 164 8.69 -17.18 2.29
C VAL A 164 7.96 -18.22 1.45
N GLU A 165 7.39 -19.22 2.11
CA GLU A 165 6.63 -20.28 1.49
C GLU A 165 5.14 -20.18 1.83
N ASN A 166 4.29 -20.78 1.00
CA ASN A 166 2.84 -20.88 1.23
C ASN A 166 2.09 -19.55 1.39
N SER A 167 2.63 -18.47 0.84
CA SER A 167 2.01 -17.12 0.91
C SER A 167 1.67 -16.51 -0.44
N GLN A 168 2.00 -17.18 -1.55
CA GLN A 168 1.83 -16.61 -2.88
C GLN A 168 1.63 -17.63 -4.00
N ILE A 169 0.86 -17.24 -5.00
CA ILE A 169 0.79 -17.87 -6.33
C ILE A 169 0.95 -16.79 -7.42
N ASN A 170 1.38 -17.18 -8.61
CA ASN A 170 1.31 -16.29 -9.76
C ASN A 170 -0.13 -16.29 -10.31
N ARG A 171 -0.76 -15.12 -10.47
CA ARG A 171 -2.15 -14.98 -10.94
C ARG A 171 -2.29 -14.86 -12.46
N SER A 172 -1.17 -14.78 -13.17
CA SER A 172 -1.05 -14.75 -14.63
C SER A 172 0.05 -15.70 -15.12
N PRO A 173 0.03 -17.00 -14.72
CA PRO A 173 1.15 -17.92 -14.94
C PRO A 173 1.43 -18.16 -16.43
N PHE A 174 0.39 -18.13 -17.27
CA PHE A 174 0.53 -18.27 -18.73
C PHE A 174 1.29 -17.10 -19.38
N SER A 175 1.19 -15.89 -18.81
CA SER A 175 1.99 -14.73 -19.25
C SER A 175 3.44 -14.88 -18.82
N TYR A 176 3.69 -15.31 -17.57
CA TYR A 176 5.04 -15.59 -17.10
C TYR A 176 5.75 -16.62 -18.01
N LEU A 177 5.00 -17.63 -18.50
CA LEU A 177 5.47 -18.64 -19.45
C LEU A 177 5.71 -18.12 -20.87
N GLN A 178 5.59 -16.81 -21.15
CA GLN A 178 6.08 -16.21 -22.39
C GLN A 178 7.50 -15.67 -22.29
N ASN A 179 8.01 -15.39 -21.07
CA ASN A 179 9.41 -14.98 -20.90
C ASN A 179 10.37 -16.07 -21.41
N PRO A 180 11.55 -15.75 -21.97
CA PRO A 180 12.44 -16.75 -22.56
C PRO A 180 12.74 -17.94 -21.64
N ALA A 181 12.70 -19.16 -22.18
CA ALA A 181 12.91 -20.38 -21.39
C ALA A 181 14.27 -20.39 -20.68
N SER A 182 15.32 -19.88 -21.33
CA SER A 182 16.66 -19.72 -20.76
C SER A 182 16.72 -18.75 -19.58
N GLU A 183 15.86 -17.73 -19.57
CA GLU A 183 15.74 -16.80 -18.44
C GLU A 183 14.96 -17.44 -17.30
N ARG A 184 13.82 -18.08 -17.59
CA ARG A 184 13.00 -18.74 -16.56
C ARG A 184 13.76 -19.84 -15.83
N SER A 185 14.61 -20.61 -16.52
CA SER A 185 15.41 -21.68 -15.90
C SER A 185 16.44 -21.19 -14.88
N ARG A 186 16.69 -19.87 -14.80
CA ARG A 186 17.55 -19.26 -13.77
C ARG A 186 16.85 -19.13 -12.41
N TYR A 187 15.54 -19.33 -12.36
CA TYR A 187 14.72 -19.13 -11.16
C TYR A 187 13.94 -20.40 -10.82
N SER A 188 13.76 -20.65 -9.52
CA SER A 188 13.04 -21.84 -9.02
C SER A 188 11.51 -21.70 -8.99
N SER A 189 10.99 -20.49 -9.20
CA SER A 189 9.57 -20.17 -9.07
C SER A 189 9.13 -19.05 -10.04
N ASN A 190 7.84 -19.04 -10.39
CA ASN A 190 7.18 -17.97 -11.14
C ASN A 190 6.70 -16.81 -10.26
N THR A 191 7.06 -16.82 -8.98
CA THR A 191 6.89 -15.72 -8.02
C THR A 191 8.21 -15.49 -7.30
N ASP A 192 8.46 -14.27 -6.81
CA ASP A 192 9.64 -13.98 -6.00
C ASP A 192 9.40 -14.33 -4.55
N LYS A 193 9.91 -15.48 -4.13
CA LYS A 193 9.77 -15.98 -2.76
C LYS A 193 10.77 -15.35 -1.78
N GLU A 194 11.78 -14.64 -2.28
CA GLU A 194 12.78 -13.99 -1.44
C GLU A 194 12.20 -12.75 -0.77
N MET A 195 12.19 -12.76 0.56
CA MET A 195 12.05 -11.59 1.41
C MET A 195 13.43 -10.99 1.66
N VAL A 196 13.56 -9.68 1.52
CA VAL A 196 14.75 -8.92 1.92
C VAL A 196 14.41 -8.06 3.11
N LEU A 197 15.16 -8.19 4.20
CA LEU A 197 14.91 -7.49 5.44
C LEU A 197 16.09 -6.58 5.81
N LEU A 198 15.75 -5.37 6.24
CA LEU A 198 16.66 -4.39 6.83
C LEU A 198 16.35 -4.27 8.32
N LYS A 199 17.31 -4.61 9.17
CA LYS A 199 17.26 -4.48 10.64
C LYS A 199 18.02 -3.23 11.07
N MET A 200 17.40 -2.40 11.91
CA MET A 200 18.01 -1.18 12.46
C MET A 200 18.16 -1.31 13.97
N VAL A 201 19.37 -1.05 14.47
CA VAL A 201 19.73 -1.16 15.89
C VAL A 201 20.52 0.07 16.31
N ALA A 202 20.18 0.68 17.44
CA ALA A 202 20.96 1.78 18.01
C ALA A 202 22.31 1.29 18.57
N ALA A 203 23.23 2.22 18.80
CA ALA A 203 24.56 1.93 19.32
C ALA A 203 24.55 1.29 20.72
N ASP A 204 23.51 1.55 21.52
CA ASP A 204 23.29 0.93 22.84
C ASP A 204 22.67 -0.48 22.76
N GLY A 205 22.42 -0.99 21.54
CA GLY A 205 21.79 -2.29 21.31
C GLY A 205 20.27 -2.25 21.27
N GLN A 206 19.64 -1.09 21.48
CA GLN A 206 18.18 -0.95 21.34
C GLN A 206 17.75 -1.26 19.91
N GLU A 207 16.85 -2.22 19.74
CA GLU A 207 16.23 -2.51 18.45
C GLU A 207 15.26 -1.37 18.08
N LEU A 208 15.51 -0.70 16.95
CA LEU A 208 14.74 0.48 16.53
C LEU A 208 13.58 0.09 15.62
N GLY A 209 13.85 -0.76 14.63
CA GLY A 209 12.83 -1.13 13.66
C GLY A 209 13.34 -2.04 12.56
N LEU A 210 12.46 -2.30 11.59
CA LEU A 210 12.78 -3.00 10.36
C LEU A 210 11.99 -2.51 9.15
N VAL A 211 12.56 -2.74 7.96
CA VAL A 211 11.83 -2.73 6.69
C VAL A 211 11.99 -4.11 6.04
N SER A 212 10.88 -4.69 5.57
CA SER A 212 10.86 -5.98 4.88
C SER A 212 10.20 -5.84 3.52
N TRP A 213 10.94 -6.08 2.44
CA TRP A 213 10.40 -6.13 1.07
C TRP A 213 10.05 -7.56 0.69
N PHE A 214 8.81 -7.78 0.30
CA PHE A 214 8.30 -9.08 -0.16
C PHE A 214 7.19 -8.87 -1.20
N ALA A 215 7.17 -9.70 -2.24
CA ALA A 215 6.26 -9.54 -3.38
C ALA A 215 4.98 -10.35 -3.18
N VAL A 216 3.91 -9.71 -2.69
CA VAL A 216 2.56 -10.30 -2.64
C VAL A 216 1.52 -9.18 -2.60
N HIS A 217 0.40 -9.34 -3.31
CA HIS A 217 -0.73 -8.41 -3.20
C HIS A 217 -1.38 -8.49 -1.80
N PRO A 218 -1.64 -7.34 -1.15
CA PRO A 218 -2.52 -7.25 0.01
C PRO A 218 -4.01 -7.19 -0.38
N VAL A 219 -4.49 -8.33 -0.89
CA VAL A 219 -5.86 -8.57 -1.37
C VAL A 219 -6.47 -9.84 -0.76
N SER A 220 -6.00 -10.22 0.44
CA SER A 220 -6.60 -11.34 1.19
C SER A 220 -8.02 -10.97 1.63
N MET A 221 -8.21 -9.68 1.95
CA MET A 221 -9.51 -9.06 2.13
C MET A 221 -10.11 -8.73 0.76
N ARG A 222 -11.05 -9.57 0.32
CA ARG A 222 -11.74 -9.48 -0.97
C ARG A 222 -12.58 -8.21 -1.11
N ASN A 223 -13.05 -7.96 -2.34
CA ASN A 223 -13.92 -6.83 -2.67
C ASN A 223 -15.32 -6.83 -2.01
N THR A 224 -15.70 -7.92 -1.33
CA THR A 224 -16.89 -7.99 -0.45
C THR A 224 -16.66 -7.36 0.93
N ASN A 225 -15.43 -6.94 1.22
CA ASN A 225 -15.08 -6.25 2.46
C ASN A 225 -15.64 -4.83 2.50
N HIS A 226 -16.08 -4.42 3.69
CA HIS A 226 -16.45 -3.03 3.99
C HIS A 226 -15.66 -2.41 5.15
N LEU A 227 -14.76 -3.15 5.80
CA LEU A 227 -13.98 -2.66 6.94
C LEU A 227 -12.62 -2.13 6.49
N VAL A 228 -12.26 -0.91 6.89
CA VAL A 228 -10.92 -0.38 6.65
C VAL A 228 -9.87 -1.25 7.35
N ASN A 229 -8.81 -1.64 6.64
CA ASN A 229 -7.71 -2.44 7.17
C ASN A 229 -6.45 -2.40 6.28
N SER A 230 -5.33 -2.85 6.84
CA SER A 230 -4.01 -2.92 6.21
C SER A 230 -3.67 -4.30 5.59
N ASP A 231 -4.66 -5.20 5.49
CA ASP A 231 -4.58 -6.55 4.89
C ASP A 231 -3.43 -7.41 5.46
N ASN A 232 -2.87 -8.33 4.67
CA ASN A 232 -1.93 -9.36 5.10
C ASN A 232 -0.57 -8.80 5.53
N VAL A 233 0.02 -7.88 4.76
CA VAL A 233 1.30 -7.23 5.10
C VAL A 233 1.15 -6.25 6.26
N GLY A 234 -0.02 -5.64 6.40
CA GLY A 234 -0.39 -4.87 7.58
C GLY A 234 -0.49 -5.73 8.83
N TYR A 235 -1.12 -6.91 8.71
CA TYR A 235 -1.16 -7.89 9.81
C TYR A 235 0.24 -8.42 10.17
N ALA A 236 1.13 -8.62 9.19
CA ALA A 236 2.52 -8.97 9.46
C ALA A 236 3.26 -7.86 10.23
N SER A 237 3.03 -6.60 9.86
CA SER A 237 3.56 -5.41 10.56
C SER A 237 3.03 -5.37 12.00
N TYR A 238 1.72 -5.53 12.18
CA TYR A 238 1.04 -5.59 13.48
C TYR A 238 1.66 -6.65 14.39
N LEU A 239 1.83 -7.89 13.93
CA LEU A 239 2.40 -8.97 14.75
C LEU A 239 3.83 -8.66 15.21
N PHE A 240 4.65 -8.10 14.32
CA PHE A 240 6.04 -7.77 14.64
C PHE A 240 6.13 -6.61 15.63
N GLU A 241 5.34 -5.55 15.43
CA GLU A 241 5.29 -4.42 16.36
C GLU A 241 4.77 -4.86 17.73
N GLN A 242 3.72 -5.68 17.80
CA GLN A 242 3.19 -6.19 19.07
C GLN A 242 4.19 -7.11 19.79
N GLU A 243 4.98 -7.92 19.08
CA GLU A 243 6.03 -8.75 19.69
C GLU A 243 7.12 -7.89 20.33
N LYS A 244 7.55 -6.82 19.64
CA LYS A 244 8.66 -5.96 20.07
C LYS A 244 8.25 -4.88 21.07
N ASN A 245 7.02 -4.39 20.97
CA ASN A 245 6.45 -3.37 21.85
C ASN A 245 5.61 -4.00 22.97
N GLN A 246 6.19 -4.95 23.72
CA GLN A 246 5.47 -5.67 24.77
C GLN A 246 4.83 -4.71 25.79
N GLY A 247 3.56 -4.95 26.10
CA GLY A 247 2.78 -4.12 27.03
C GLY A 247 2.28 -2.80 26.43
N LYS A 248 2.45 -2.56 25.13
CA LYS A 248 1.85 -1.44 24.40
C LYS A 248 0.61 -1.88 23.63
N LEU A 249 -0.34 -0.96 23.49
CA LEU A 249 -1.50 -1.18 22.63
C LEU A 249 -1.09 -1.14 21.15
N PRO A 250 -1.83 -1.81 20.25
CA PRO A 250 -1.61 -1.70 18.82
C PRO A 250 -1.58 -0.24 18.34
N GLY A 251 -0.57 0.07 17.53
CA GLY A 251 -0.29 1.44 17.07
C GLY A 251 0.66 2.23 17.98
N GLU A 252 0.93 1.77 19.19
CA GLU A 252 1.85 2.40 20.14
C GLU A 252 3.19 1.68 20.24
N GLY A 253 4.13 2.28 20.96
CA GLY A 253 5.45 1.71 21.22
C GLY A 253 6.54 2.16 20.24
N PRO A 254 7.82 2.13 20.68
CA PRO A 254 8.93 2.74 19.96
C PRO A 254 9.43 1.93 18.76
N PHE A 255 9.23 0.61 18.74
CA PHE A 255 9.66 -0.22 17.61
C PHE A 255 8.71 -0.04 16.43
N VAL A 256 9.28 0.12 15.23
CA VAL A 256 8.52 0.30 13.97
C VAL A 256 8.87 -0.81 12.99
N ALA A 257 7.86 -1.54 12.51
CA ALA A 257 8.05 -2.62 11.53
C ALA A 257 7.23 -2.36 10.28
N ALA A 258 7.88 -2.16 9.13
CA ALA A 258 7.21 -1.97 7.85
C ALA A 258 7.42 -3.16 6.91
N PHE A 259 6.32 -3.66 6.36
CA PHE A 259 6.34 -4.63 5.26
C PHE A 259 6.02 -3.90 3.96
N ALA A 260 7.07 -3.55 3.24
CA ALA A 260 7.02 -2.75 2.04
C ALA A 260 6.67 -3.58 0.80
N SER A 261 5.93 -2.96 -0.13
CA SER A 261 5.62 -3.55 -1.42
C SER A 261 6.88 -3.72 -2.27
N SER A 262 6.91 -4.78 -3.08
CA SER A 262 7.96 -5.08 -4.05
C SER A 262 7.35 -5.17 -5.46
N ASN A 263 7.88 -6.04 -6.32
CA ASN A 263 7.34 -6.39 -7.63
C ASN A 263 6.18 -7.41 -7.54
N LEU A 264 5.08 -6.97 -6.94
CA LEU A 264 3.89 -7.79 -6.64
C LEU A 264 2.90 -7.95 -7.80
N GLY A 265 3.13 -7.34 -8.98
CA GLY A 265 2.12 -7.12 -10.02
C GLY A 265 1.34 -8.37 -10.49
N ASP A 266 1.94 -9.55 -10.47
CA ASP A 266 1.30 -10.82 -10.84
C ASP A 266 1.24 -11.83 -9.68
N VAL A 267 1.32 -11.37 -8.42
CA VAL A 267 1.49 -12.23 -7.25
C VAL A 267 0.32 -12.13 -6.27
N SER A 268 -0.50 -13.17 -6.22
CA SER A 268 -1.71 -13.24 -5.38
C SER A 268 -1.46 -13.95 -4.05
N PRO A 269 -2.07 -13.51 -2.93
CA PRO A 269 -2.06 -14.21 -1.65
C PRO A 269 -3.09 -15.36 -1.59
N ASN A 270 -3.96 -15.49 -2.60
CA ASN A 270 -5.08 -16.43 -2.60
C ASN A 270 -4.62 -17.83 -3.05
N THR A 271 -3.88 -18.49 -2.16
CA THR A 271 -3.06 -19.68 -2.46
C THR A 271 -3.82 -20.96 -2.79
N LYS A 272 -5.16 -21.01 -2.63
CA LYS A 272 -5.96 -22.15 -3.11
C LYS A 272 -6.13 -22.15 -4.64
N GLY A 273 -5.73 -21.07 -5.31
CA GLY A 273 -5.83 -20.95 -6.77
C GLY A 273 -7.24 -20.64 -7.26
N PRO A 274 -7.39 -20.35 -8.56
CA PRO A 274 -8.66 -19.91 -9.14
C PRO A 274 -9.60 -21.06 -9.47
N PHE A 275 -10.86 -20.93 -9.05
CA PHE A 275 -11.94 -21.85 -9.38
C PHE A 275 -13.25 -21.11 -9.69
N CYS A 276 -14.16 -21.82 -10.35
CA CYS A 276 -15.50 -21.36 -10.65
C CYS A 276 -16.36 -21.44 -9.40
N VAL A 277 -16.74 -20.30 -8.83
CA VAL A 277 -17.48 -20.27 -7.55
C VAL A 277 -18.83 -20.98 -7.58
N ASN A 278 -19.40 -21.20 -8.77
CA ASN A 278 -20.68 -21.87 -8.98
C ASN A 278 -20.57 -23.38 -9.17
N THR A 279 -19.46 -23.91 -9.71
CA THR A 279 -19.30 -25.35 -10.01
C THR A 279 -18.20 -26.02 -9.20
N GLY A 280 -17.23 -25.26 -8.69
CA GLY A 280 -16.02 -25.76 -8.03
C GLY A 280 -14.90 -26.18 -8.99
N ASP A 281 -15.11 -26.12 -10.31
CA ASP A 281 -14.08 -26.49 -11.29
C ASP A 281 -12.93 -25.50 -11.30
N SER A 282 -11.71 -25.95 -11.61
CA SER A 282 -10.59 -25.04 -11.80
C SER A 282 -10.84 -24.13 -13.01
N CYS A 283 -10.53 -22.83 -12.83
CA CYS A 283 -10.52 -21.86 -13.92
C CYS A 283 -9.11 -21.27 -14.13
N ASP A 284 -8.08 -22.07 -13.82
CA ASP A 284 -6.69 -21.77 -14.15
C ASP A 284 -6.44 -21.98 -15.65
N ASN A 285 -6.90 -21.01 -16.44
CA ASN A 285 -6.78 -20.99 -17.89
C ASN A 285 -6.36 -19.58 -18.38
N PRO A 286 -5.88 -19.44 -19.62
CA PRO A 286 -5.34 -18.18 -20.13
C PRO A 286 -6.30 -16.99 -20.07
N GLN A 287 -7.62 -17.24 -20.03
CA GLN A 287 -8.66 -16.22 -19.97
C GLN A 287 -9.18 -15.92 -18.55
N SER A 288 -8.85 -16.78 -17.58
CA SER A 288 -9.45 -16.81 -16.23
C SER A 288 -10.97 -16.73 -16.28
N SER A 289 -11.58 -17.67 -17.01
CA SER A 289 -13.02 -17.71 -17.25
C SER A 289 -13.61 -19.08 -16.99
N CYS A 290 -14.88 -19.10 -16.60
CA CYS A 290 -15.66 -20.31 -16.34
C CYS A 290 -16.60 -20.63 -17.50
N PRO A 291 -16.77 -21.91 -17.87
CA PRO A 291 -17.73 -22.32 -18.90
C PRO A 291 -19.16 -21.83 -18.60
N VAL A 292 -19.57 -21.91 -17.34
CA VAL A 292 -20.86 -21.40 -16.86
C VAL A 292 -20.63 -20.11 -16.08
N GLY A 293 -21.17 -19.01 -16.59
CA GLY A 293 -21.14 -17.70 -15.92
C GLY A 293 -19.96 -16.80 -16.27
N GLY A 294 -18.97 -17.27 -17.04
CA GLY A 294 -17.89 -16.44 -17.59
C GLY A 294 -16.84 -15.99 -16.56
N ALA A 295 -16.10 -14.92 -16.88
CA ALA A 295 -14.98 -14.42 -16.08
C ALA A 295 -15.40 -13.99 -14.67
N LYS A 296 -16.63 -13.47 -14.50
CA LYS A 296 -17.16 -13.06 -13.19
C LYS A 296 -17.25 -14.20 -12.16
N MET A 297 -17.21 -15.46 -12.59
CA MET A 297 -17.29 -16.61 -11.70
C MET A 297 -15.92 -17.19 -11.34
N CYS A 298 -14.84 -16.77 -12.01
CA CYS A 298 -13.50 -17.27 -11.76
C CYS A 298 -12.80 -16.46 -10.68
N MET A 299 -12.67 -17.01 -9.47
CA MET A 299 -12.05 -16.33 -8.33
C MET A 299 -11.06 -17.25 -7.63
N ALA A 300 -9.97 -16.67 -7.13
CA ALA A 300 -9.04 -17.35 -6.24
C ALA A 300 -9.47 -17.17 -4.78
N MET A 301 -9.17 -18.16 -3.93
CA MET A 301 -9.46 -18.09 -2.50
C MET A 301 -8.19 -18.22 -1.66
N GLY A 302 -8.21 -17.53 -0.52
CA GLY A 302 -7.17 -17.65 0.50
C GLY A 302 -7.21 -18.98 1.26
N PRO A 303 -6.15 -19.26 2.04
CA PRO A 303 -5.98 -20.52 2.75
C PRO A 303 -6.98 -20.72 3.90
N GLY A 304 -7.51 -19.65 4.49
CA GLY A 304 -8.35 -19.69 5.69
C GLY A 304 -9.79 -20.15 5.46
N ALA A 305 -10.55 -20.21 6.55
CA ALA A 305 -11.98 -20.49 6.53
C ALA A 305 -12.80 -19.33 5.94
N ASP A 306 -12.34 -18.11 6.16
CA ASP A 306 -12.88 -16.89 5.58
C ASP A 306 -11.73 -15.95 5.14
N MET A 307 -12.08 -14.73 4.73
CA MET A 307 -11.11 -13.71 4.32
C MET A 307 -10.30 -13.13 5.48
N PHE A 308 -10.85 -13.04 6.69
CA PHE A 308 -10.12 -12.57 7.87
C PHE A 308 -9.05 -13.58 8.28
N ASP A 309 -9.42 -14.86 8.33
CA ASP A 309 -8.50 -15.95 8.62
C ASP A 309 -7.47 -16.16 7.50
N SER A 310 -7.86 -15.99 6.24
CA SER A 310 -6.91 -15.99 5.12
C SER A 310 -5.88 -14.86 5.26
N THR A 311 -6.33 -13.66 5.60
CA THR A 311 -5.46 -12.50 5.83
C THR A 311 -4.50 -12.76 6.99
N ARG A 312 -5.03 -13.31 8.09
CA ARG A 312 -4.27 -13.72 9.28
C ARG A 312 -3.19 -14.75 8.94
N ILE A 313 -3.54 -15.82 8.22
CA ILE A 313 -2.62 -16.91 7.85
C ILE A 313 -1.49 -16.38 6.95
N ILE A 314 -1.82 -15.63 5.90
CA ILE A 314 -0.81 -15.10 4.97
C ILE A 314 0.10 -14.10 5.69
N GLY A 315 -0.46 -13.16 6.46
CA GLY A 315 0.31 -12.21 7.25
C GLY A 315 1.19 -12.90 8.30
N GLN A 316 0.69 -13.94 8.97
CA GLN A 316 1.46 -14.71 9.95
C GLN A 316 2.63 -15.45 9.30
N ASN A 317 2.45 -16.08 8.13
CA ASN A 317 3.55 -16.75 7.41
C ASN A 317 4.68 -15.76 7.06
N ILE A 318 4.30 -14.58 6.58
CA ILE A 318 5.22 -13.48 6.25
C ILE A 318 5.96 -13.01 7.52
N TYR A 319 5.22 -12.72 8.60
CA TYR A 319 5.78 -12.33 9.89
C TYR A 319 6.76 -13.37 10.46
N LEU A 320 6.40 -14.66 10.45
CA LEU A 320 7.23 -15.73 11.00
C LEU A 320 8.58 -15.81 10.27
N LYS A 321 8.58 -15.70 8.94
CA LYS A 321 9.81 -15.66 8.16
C LYS A 321 10.61 -14.38 8.44
N ALA A 322 9.95 -13.23 8.51
CA ALA A 322 10.62 -11.97 8.85
C ALA A 322 11.29 -12.05 10.23
N ARG A 323 10.62 -12.65 11.23
CA ARG A 323 11.17 -12.83 12.58
C ARG A 323 12.43 -13.69 12.58
N GLU A 324 12.41 -14.80 11.84
CA GLU A 324 13.58 -15.66 11.64
C GLU A 324 14.73 -14.90 10.98
N VAL A 325 14.46 -14.21 9.86
CA VAL A 325 15.44 -13.44 9.09
C VAL A 325 16.02 -12.28 9.93
N TYR A 326 15.18 -11.61 10.71
CA TYR A 326 15.56 -10.52 11.61
C TYR A 326 16.49 -11.00 12.73
N ALA A 327 16.19 -12.17 13.33
CA ALA A 327 17.03 -12.75 14.37
C ALA A 327 18.40 -13.19 13.84
N GLY A 328 18.47 -13.70 12.60
CA GLY A 328 19.70 -14.14 11.95
C GLY A 328 20.51 -13.03 11.25
N ALA A 329 20.03 -11.78 11.23
CA ALA A 329 20.67 -10.70 10.49
C ALA A 329 22.03 -10.32 11.09
N SER A 330 23.10 -10.56 10.33
CA SER A 330 24.49 -10.33 10.74
C SER A 330 25.33 -9.56 9.72
N GLN A 331 24.89 -9.50 8.45
CA GLN A 331 25.55 -8.71 7.43
C GLN A 331 25.24 -7.23 7.65
N GLU A 332 26.22 -6.48 8.16
CA GLU A 332 26.11 -5.03 8.31
C GLU A 332 26.20 -4.31 6.96
N LEU A 333 25.38 -3.27 6.79
CA LEU A 333 25.52 -2.30 5.72
C LEU A 333 26.42 -1.17 6.19
N ALA A 334 27.42 -0.85 5.38
CA ALA A 334 28.30 0.30 5.56
C ALA A 334 28.54 0.98 4.22
N GLY A 335 28.92 2.25 4.25
CA GLY A 335 29.19 3.06 3.08
C GLY A 335 28.26 4.28 2.97
N PRO A 336 28.46 5.09 1.94
CA PRO A 336 27.80 6.38 1.81
C PRO A 336 26.29 6.28 1.58
N LEU A 337 25.59 7.35 1.92
CA LEU A 337 24.24 7.64 1.45
C LEU A 337 24.29 8.43 0.15
N ARG A 338 23.53 7.99 -0.84
CA ARG A 338 23.31 8.72 -2.11
C ARG A 338 21.88 8.56 -2.56
N SER A 339 21.38 9.54 -3.29
CA SER A 339 20.06 9.52 -3.90
C SER A 339 20.09 10.21 -5.26
N ALA A 340 19.28 9.72 -6.19
CA ALA A 340 19.09 10.31 -7.51
C ALA A 340 17.60 10.26 -7.87
N HIS A 341 17.10 11.32 -8.51
CA HIS A 341 15.71 11.46 -8.92
C HIS A 341 15.64 12.21 -10.24
N GLN A 342 14.66 11.83 -11.07
CA GLN A 342 14.26 12.59 -12.25
C GLN A 342 12.75 12.50 -12.43
N TRP A 343 12.15 13.59 -12.94
CA TRP A 343 10.85 13.50 -13.57
C TRP A 343 11.02 13.13 -15.04
N VAL A 344 10.18 12.22 -15.51
CA VAL A 344 10.28 11.70 -16.87
C VAL A 344 8.92 11.79 -17.53
N ASN A 345 8.87 12.34 -18.74
CA ASN A 345 7.70 12.20 -19.60
C ASN A 345 7.66 10.77 -20.17
N MET A 346 6.97 9.87 -19.47
CA MET A 346 6.87 8.46 -19.86
C MET A 346 6.09 8.23 -21.15
N SER A 347 5.38 9.24 -21.65
CA SER A 347 4.66 9.20 -22.93
C SER A 347 5.57 9.41 -24.15
N ASP A 348 6.87 9.71 -23.94
CA ASP A 348 7.79 10.14 -25.00
C ASP A 348 9.25 9.64 -24.81
N VAL A 349 9.46 8.50 -24.15
CA VAL A 349 10.80 7.97 -23.89
C VAL A 349 11.30 7.18 -25.09
N SER A 350 12.46 7.59 -25.64
CA SER A 350 13.20 6.78 -26.62
C SER A 350 13.99 5.69 -25.90
N VAL A 351 13.79 4.44 -26.31
CA VAL A 351 14.37 3.25 -25.68
C VAL A 351 15.30 2.55 -26.67
N THR A 352 16.58 2.43 -26.32
CA THR A 352 17.55 1.73 -27.17
C THR A 352 17.56 0.24 -26.82
N LEU A 353 16.97 -0.60 -27.68
CA LEU A 353 16.93 -2.05 -27.46
C LEU A 353 18.25 -2.73 -27.86
N ASN A 354 18.88 -2.23 -28.93
CA ASN A 354 20.22 -2.61 -29.37
C ASN A 354 20.84 -1.47 -30.18
N ALA A 355 22.09 -1.63 -30.63
CA ALA A 355 22.85 -0.59 -31.35
C ALA A 355 22.15 -0.01 -32.59
N THR A 356 21.21 -0.74 -33.19
CA THR A 356 20.53 -0.36 -34.45
C THR A 356 19.03 -0.15 -34.30
N HIS A 357 18.44 -0.46 -33.14
CA HIS A 357 17.00 -0.48 -32.96
C HIS A 357 16.59 0.33 -31.74
N VAL A 358 15.98 1.50 -32.02
CA VAL A 358 15.38 2.40 -31.04
C VAL A 358 13.88 2.33 -31.19
N VAL A 359 13.20 2.10 -30.08
CA VAL A 359 11.74 2.12 -29.97
C VAL A 359 11.32 3.27 -29.06
N LYS A 360 10.01 3.44 -28.89
CA LYS A 360 9.45 4.55 -28.12
C LYS A 360 8.35 4.04 -27.19
N THR A 361 8.20 4.66 -26.03
CA THR A 361 6.99 4.48 -25.21
C THR A 361 5.80 5.21 -25.82
N CYS A 362 4.61 4.89 -25.32
CA CYS A 362 3.34 5.39 -25.83
C CYS A 362 2.67 6.35 -24.84
N LYS A 363 1.78 7.20 -25.34
CA LYS A 363 0.78 7.88 -24.49
C LYS A 363 -0.02 6.86 -23.68
N PRO A 364 -0.42 7.14 -22.43
CA PRO A 364 -1.01 6.13 -21.57
C PRO A 364 -2.33 5.59 -22.14
N ALA A 365 -2.48 4.27 -22.22
CA ALA A 365 -3.73 3.61 -22.59
C ALA A 365 -3.97 2.28 -21.86
N LEU A 366 -5.24 2.01 -21.54
CA LEU A 366 -5.69 0.76 -20.92
C LEU A 366 -6.33 -0.14 -21.98
N GLY A 367 -6.03 -1.44 -21.94
CA GLY A 367 -6.58 -2.45 -22.86
C GLY A 367 -7.92 -3.01 -22.40
N HIS A 368 -8.59 -3.79 -23.25
CA HIS A 368 -9.86 -4.44 -22.90
C HIS A 368 -9.78 -5.28 -21.61
N SER A 369 -8.71 -6.06 -21.43
CA SER A 369 -8.54 -6.91 -20.23
C SER A 369 -8.37 -6.13 -18.93
N PHE A 370 -8.18 -4.80 -18.95
CA PHE A 370 -8.28 -3.98 -17.75
C PHE A 370 -9.67 -4.09 -17.10
N ALA A 371 -10.74 -4.09 -17.91
CA ALA A 371 -12.10 -4.19 -17.41
C ALA A 371 -12.46 -5.61 -16.92
N ALA A 372 -11.63 -6.62 -17.19
CA ALA A 372 -11.81 -7.99 -16.74
C ALA A 372 -11.46 -8.18 -15.26
N GLY A 373 -10.67 -7.28 -14.67
CA GLY A 373 -10.08 -7.48 -13.34
C GLY A 373 -9.19 -8.73 -13.29
N THR A 374 -9.02 -9.29 -12.10
CA THR A 374 -8.19 -10.49 -11.88
C THR A 374 -8.96 -11.57 -11.12
N ILE A 375 -8.32 -12.70 -10.87
CA ILE A 375 -8.86 -13.76 -10.00
C ILE A 375 -9.00 -13.30 -8.53
N ASP A 376 -8.29 -12.24 -8.11
CA ASP A 376 -8.39 -11.66 -6.76
C ASP A 376 -9.56 -10.69 -6.62
N GLY A 377 -10.03 -10.16 -7.75
CA GLY A 377 -11.09 -9.18 -7.83
C GLY A 377 -11.54 -9.04 -9.27
N VAL A 378 -12.56 -9.82 -9.65
CA VAL A 378 -13.10 -9.84 -11.01
C VAL A 378 -13.69 -8.48 -11.37
N GLY A 379 -13.55 -8.09 -12.62
CA GLY A 379 -14.04 -6.83 -13.16
C GLY A 379 -15.55 -6.79 -13.37
N ALA A 380 -16.00 -5.95 -14.29
CA ALA A 380 -17.41 -5.77 -14.62
C ALA A 380 -17.69 -6.20 -16.07
N PHE A 381 -18.98 -6.30 -16.43
CA PHE A 381 -19.44 -6.52 -17.81
C PHE A 381 -18.88 -7.75 -18.54
N ASN A 382 -18.39 -8.74 -17.78
CA ASN A 382 -17.93 -10.03 -18.29
C ASN A 382 -16.78 -9.97 -19.32
N PHE A 383 -15.96 -8.92 -19.27
CA PHE A 383 -14.67 -8.90 -19.97
C PHE A 383 -13.81 -10.08 -19.49
N THR A 384 -13.06 -10.68 -20.41
CA THR A 384 -12.12 -11.76 -20.11
C THR A 384 -10.69 -11.23 -20.19
N GLN A 385 -9.77 -11.89 -19.51
CA GLN A 385 -8.34 -11.60 -19.67
C GLN A 385 -7.81 -12.22 -20.96
N GLY A 386 -6.70 -11.70 -21.48
CA GLY A 386 -6.03 -12.25 -22.65
C GLY A 386 -6.57 -11.74 -24.00
N ALA A 387 -7.34 -10.65 -24.01
CA ALA A 387 -7.88 -10.07 -25.24
C ALA A 387 -6.79 -9.33 -26.02
N VAL A 388 -6.46 -9.84 -27.22
CA VAL A 388 -5.55 -9.21 -28.20
C VAL A 388 -6.29 -8.55 -29.37
N GLU A 389 -7.60 -8.78 -29.47
CA GLU A 389 -8.50 -8.13 -30.42
C GLU A 389 -9.56 -7.34 -29.65
N GLY A 390 -10.01 -6.22 -30.24
CA GLY A 390 -11.10 -5.40 -29.70
C GLY A 390 -12.46 -6.04 -29.92
N ASP A 391 -13.45 -5.60 -29.15
CA ASP A 391 -14.85 -5.97 -29.36
C ASP A 391 -15.58 -4.81 -30.07
N PRO A 392 -16.20 -5.02 -31.24
CA PRO A 392 -16.85 -3.94 -32.01
C PRO A 392 -17.91 -3.16 -31.24
N PHE A 393 -18.61 -3.81 -30.29
CA PHE A 393 -19.61 -3.15 -29.47
C PHE A 393 -18.95 -2.18 -28.47
N TRP A 394 -17.93 -2.63 -27.73
CA TRP A 394 -17.19 -1.77 -26.79
C TRP A 394 -16.37 -0.69 -27.49
N ASP A 395 -15.77 -1.00 -28.64
CA ASP A 395 -15.06 -0.03 -29.46
C ASP A 395 -16.00 1.10 -29.92
N SER A 396 -17.23 0.77 -30.34
CA SER A 396 -18.22 1.76 -30.71
C SER A 396 -18.65 2.64 -29.52
N ILE A 397 -18.84 2.07 -28.33
CA ILE A 397 -19.19 2.82 -27.12
C ILE A 397 -18.07 3.79 -26.74
N ARG A 398 -16.81 3.31 -26.73
CA ARG A 398 -15.63 4.14 -26.49
C ARG A 398 -15.57 5.30 -27.48
N ASP A 399 -15.68 5.02 -28.77
CA ASP A 399 -15.55 6.02 -29.83
C ASP A 399 -16.63 7.11 -29.73
N GLN A 400 -17.87 6.72 -29.37
CA GLN A 400 -18.99 7.65 -29.20
C GLN A 400 -18.89 8.50 -27.93
N LEU A 401 -18.41 7.94 -26.81
CA LEU A 401 -18.44 8.61 -25.51
C LEU A 401 -17.13 9.34 -25.16
N LEU A 402 -16.00 8.78 -25.56
CA LEU A 402 -14.66 9.16 -25.10
C LEU A 402 -13.73 9.59 -26.24
N GLY A 403 -14.13 9.33 -27.49
CA GLY A 403 -13.34 9.60 -28.69
C GLY A 403 -12.51 8.40 -29.13
N LYS A 404 -12.27 8.31 -30.44
CA LYS A 404 -11.51 7.23 -31.07
C LYS A 404 -10.00 7.39 -30.80
N PRO A 405 -9.29 6.35 -30.34
CA PRO A 405 -7.84 6.39 -30.19
C PRO A 405 -7.15 6.72 -31.52
N SER A 406 -6.10 7.55 -31.50
CA SER A 406 -5.38 7.87 -32.74
C SER A 406 -4.69 6.63 -33.34
N ASN A 407 -4.43 6.64 -34.65
CA ASN A 407 -3.71 5.55 -35.33
C ASN A 407 -2.30 5.37 -34.76
N GLU A 408 -1.64 6.46 -34.35
CA GLU A 408 -0.33 6.42 -33.69
C GLU A 408 -0.40 5.68 -32.36
N THR A 409 -1.37 6.02 -31.51
CA THR A 409 -1.56 5.37 -30.21
C THR A 409 -1.91 3.89 -30.38
N GLN A 410 -2.79 3.54 -31.33
CA GLN A 410 -3.11 2.14 -31.64
C GLN A 410 -1.88 1.35 -32.11
N ALA A 411 -1.10 1.91 -33.04
CA ALA A 411 0.11 1.25 -33.55
C ALA A 411 1.17 1.08 -32.46
N CYS A 412 1.38 2.10 -31.63
CA CYS A 412 2.34 2.06 -30.53
C CYS A 412 1.97 0.99 -29.49
N HIS A 413 0.69 0.83 -29.21
CA HIS A 413 0.19 -0.10 -28.19
C HIS A 413 0.07 -1.55 -28.63
N HIS A 414 0.15 -1.84 -29.93
CA HIS A 414 -0.04 -3.19 -30.45
C HIS A 414 0.78 -4.24 -29.67
N PRO A 415 0.21 -5.41 -29.29
CA PRO A 415 -1.12 -5.94 -29.66
C PRO A 415 -2.26 -5.54 -28.72
N LYS A 416 -2.11 -4.55 -27.84
CA LYS A 416 -3.17 -4.15 -26.89
C LYS A 416 -4.39 -3.57 -27.63
N PRO A 417 -5.59 -4.16 -27.49
CA PRO A 417 -6.81 -3.53 -27.96
C PRO A 417 -7.24 -2.46 -26.95
N ILE A 418 -7.05 -1.19 -27.29
CA ILE A 418 -7.26 -0.05 -26.40
C ILE A 418 -8.74 0.06 -25.99
N LEU A 419 -9.06 -0.01 -24.71
CA LEU A 419 -10.37 0.32 -24.17
C LEU A 419 -10.48 1.81 -23.78
N PHE A 420 -9.42 2.37 -23.17
CA PHE A 420 -9.34 3.78 -22.81
C PHE A 420 -8.02 4.40 -23.28
N SER A 421 -8.10 5.37 -24.19
CA SER A 421 -6.93 6.14 -24.66
C SER A 421 -6.62 7.30 -23.70
N THR A 422 -6.28 6.97 -22.46
CA THR A 422 -6.22 7.94 -21.34
C THR A 422 -5.25 9.11 -21.56
N GLY A 423 -4.20 8.95 -22.37
CA GLY A 423 -3.26 10.02 -22.74
C GLY A 423 -3.79 10.98 -23.81
N GLU A 424 -4.92 10.65 -24.43
CA GLU A 424 -5.65 11.52 -25.35
C GLU A 424 -6.92 12.10 -24.69
N MET A 425 -7.19 11.71 -23.43
CA MET A 425 -8.35 12.12 -22.65
C MET A 425 -7.94 13.13 -21.56
N THR A 426 -8.25 14.40 -21.79
CA THR A 426 -7.76 15.52 -20.95
C THR A 426 -8.83 16.29 -20.18
N ARG A 427 -10.10 15.87 -20.27
CA ARG A 427 -11.23 16.51 -19.59
C ARG A 427 -11.80 15.63 -18.47
N PRO A 428 -12.15 16.21 -17.29
CA PRO A 428 -11.90 17.59 -16.88
C PRO A 428 -10.40 17.90 -16.66
N HIS A 429 -9.60 16.88 -16.37
CA HIS A 429 -8.14 16.90 -16.31
C HIS A 429 -7.58 15.67 -17.05
N PRO A 430 -6.26 15.60 -17.32
CA PRO A 430 -5.62 14.37 -17.80
C PRO A 430 -6.05 13.13 -17.02
N TRP A 431 -6.38 12.05 -17.74
CA TRP A 431 -6.88 10.83 -17.12
C TRP A 431 -5.77 9.98 -16.49
N HIS A 432 -4.56 10.05 -17.04
CA HIS A 432 -3.36 9.42 -16.51
C HIS A 432 -2.17 10.37 -16.49
N PRO A 433 -1.14 10.10 -15.66
CA PRO A 433 0.10 10.86 -15.65
C PRO A 433 0.92 10.63 -16.93
N ASP A 434 1.40 11.71 -17.52
CA ASP A 434 2.52 11.67 -18.47
C ASP A 434 3.86 11.79 -17.73
N ILE A 435 3.91 12.65 -16.70
CA ILE A 435 5.11 12.94 -15.92
C ILE A 435 5.18 12.03 -14.70
N VAL A 436 6.27 11.26 -14.63
CA VAL A 436 6.46 10.17 -13.67
C VAL A 436 7.79 10.33 -12.94
N ASP A 437 7.79 10.09 -11.63
CA ASP A 437 9.01 10.03 -10.82
C ASP A 437 9.77 8.72 -11.04
N VAL A 438 11.06 8.82 -11.36
CA VAL A 438 12.03 7.72 -11.19
C VAL A 438 13.04 8.11 -10.12
N GLN A 439 13.24 7.25 -9.14
CA GLN A 439 14.08 7.56 -7.98
C GLN A 439 14.84 6.33 -7.49
N LEU A 440 16.10 6.53 -7.16
CA LEU A 440 17.00 5.51 -6.64
C LEU A 440 17.71 6.07 -5.40
N ALA A 441 17.62 5.37 -4.28
CA ALA A 441 18.36 5.71 -3.07
C ALA A 441 19.32 4.58 -2.70
N THR A 442 20.47 4.92 -2.12
CA THR A 442 21.46 3.94 -1.65
C THR A 442 21.83 4.19 -0.20
N ILE A 443 21.94 3.09 0.55
CA ILE A 443 22.42 3.05 1.94
C ILE A 443 23.58 2.07 1.95
N GLY A 444 24.81 2.57 1.79
CA GLY A 444 25.98 1.72 1.61
C GLY A 444 25.80 0.77 0.43
N SER A 445 25.89 -0.54 0.68
CA SER A 445 25.71 -1.59 -0.35
C SER A 445 24.25 -1.98 -0.63
N LEU A 446 23.25 -1.21 -0.20
CA LEU A 446 21.83 -1.40 -0.53
C LEU A 446 21.37 -0.31 -1.50
N ALA A 447 20.66 -0.69 -2.57
CA ALA A 447 19.96 0.21 -3.48
C ALA A 447 18.44 -0.07 -3.41
N ILE A 448 17.67 0.98 -3.12
CA ILE A 448 16.20 0.98 -3.09
C ILE A 448 15.70 1.63 -4.37
N VAL A 449 15.13 0.82 -5.25
CA VAL A 449 14.56 1.27 -6.54
C VAL A 449 13.08 1.62 -6.31
N ALA A 450 12.75 2.91 -6.28
CA ALA A 450 11.39 3.38 -6.02
C ALA A 450 10.60 3.41 -7.34
N VAL A 451 9.73 2.40 -7.54
CA VAL A 451 9.02 2.16 -8.80
C VAL A 451 7.57 2.68 -8.73
N PRO A 452 7.14 3.50 -9.71
CA PRO A 452 5.84 4.17 -9.70
C PRO A 452 4.65 3.30 -10.13
N GLY A 453 4.64 2.02 -9.77
CA GLY A 453 3.60 1.08 -10.17
C GLY A 453 3.86 -0.34 -9.70
N GLU A 454 3.21 -1.28 -10.37
CA GLU A 454 3.18 -2.71 -10.04
C GLU A 454 3.96 -3.53 -11.07
N LEU A 455 5.26 -3.73 -10.82
CA LEU A 455 6.09 -4.64 -11.62
C LEU A 455 5.61 -6.09 -11.43
N THR A 456 5.49 -6.84 -12.52
CA THR A 456 5.38 -8.31 -12.44
C THR A 456 6.67 -8.94 -11.92
N THR A 457 6.60 -10.23 -11.59
CA THR A 457 7.71 -11.03 -11.10
C THR A 457 8.93 -10.90 -12.00
N MET A 458 8.81 -11.20 -13.31
CA MET A 458 9.97 -11.14 -14.20
C MET A 458 10.43 -9.71 -14.47
N SER A 459 9.51 -8.74 -14.51
CA SER A 459 9.86 -7.33 -14.66
C SER A 459 10.75 -6.83 -13.51
N GLY A 460 10.40 -7.17 -12.27
CA GLY A 460 11.21 -6.84 -11.10
C GLY A 460 12.55 -7.58 -11.04
N ARG A 461 12.63 -8.82 -11.54
CA ARG A 461 13.91 -9.55 -11.70
C ARG A 461 14.84 -8.84 -12.68
N ARG A 462 14.35 -8.53 -13.89
CA ARG A 462 15.12 -7.84 -14.93
C ARG A 462 15.61 -6.47 -14.47
N LEU A 463 14.75 -5.70 -13.79
CA LEU A 463 15.13 -4.38 -13.30
C LEU A 463 16.20 -4.46 -12.20
N ARG A 464 16.06 -5.36 -11.22
CA ARG A 464 17.09 -5.56 -10.18
C ARG A 464 18.44 -5.96 -10.77
N GLU A 465 18.45 -6.89 -11.71
CA GLU A 465 19.68 -7.33 -12.38
C GLU A 465 20.31 -6.22 -13.21
N ALA A 466 19.51 -5.43 -13.94
CA ALA A 466 20.00 -4.31 -14.73
C ALA A 466 20.64 -3.21 -13.87
N VAL A 467 20.01 -2.83 -12.76
CA VAL A 467 20.54 -1.83 -11.81
C VAL A 467 21.81 -2.35 -11.15
N ARG A 468 21.81 -3.61 -10.68
CA ARG A 468 23.01 -4.23 -10.08
C ARG A 468 24.19 -4.23 -11.05
N SER A 469 23.95 -4.67 -12.30
CA SER A 469 24.99 -4.75 -13.32
C SER A 469 25.57 -3.38 -13.69
N GLU A 470 24.75 -2.31 -13.64
CA GLU A 470 25.21 -0.95 -13.91
C GLU A 470 26.13 -0.41 -12.81
N PHE A 471 25.83 -0.72 -11.55
CA PHE A 471 26.74 -0.42 -10.43
C PHE A 471 28.06 -1.19 -10.57
N GLU A 472 27.98 -2.48 -10.89
CA GLU A 472 29.16 -3.33 -11.09
C GLU A 472 30.06 -2.83 -12.23
N SER A 473 29.49 -2.39 -13.35
CA SER A 473 30.26 -1.87 -14.49
C SER A 473 30.98 -0.56 -14.18
N HIS A 474 30.61 0.14 -13.11
CA HIS A 474 31.21 1.40 -12.67
C HIS A 474 32.00 1.23 -11.35
N GLY A 475 32.39 0.00 -11.00
CA GLY A 475 33.29 -0.28 -9.87
C GLY A 475 32.61 -0.44 -8.51
N THR A 476 31.28 -0.43 -8.45
CA THR A 476 30.49 -0.64 -7.22
C THR A 476 29.92 -2.06 -7.20
N SER A 477 30.76 -3.03 -6.84
CA SER A 477 30.36 -4.45 -6.79
C SER A 477 29.53 -4.80 -5.55
N GLY A 478 28.67 -5.80 -5.66
CA GLY A 478 27.98 -6.39 -4.51
C GLY A 478 26.74 -5.62 -4.03
N MET A 479 26.14 -4.78 -4.89
CA MET A 479 24.93 -4.06 -4.56
C MET A 479 23.73 -4.99 -4.34
N ASN A 480 23.13 -4.87 -3.16
CA ASN A 480 21.85 -5.44 -2.82
C ASN A 480 20.77 -4.54 -3.42
N VAL A 481 20.03 -5.00 -4.43
CA VAL A 481 18.99 -4.17 -5.08
C VAL A 481 17.61 -4.68 -4.65
N VAL A 482 16.81 -3.81 -4.06
CA VAL A 482 15.40 -4.07 -3.72
C VAL A 482 14.48 -3.21 -4.58
N ILE A 483 13.33 -3.76 -4.94
CA ILE A 483 12.24 -3.00 -5.55
C ILE A 483 11.35 -2.51 -4.42
N ALA A 484 11.09 -1.21 -4.38
CA ALA A 484 9.98 -0.64 -3.62
C ALA A 484 8.88 -0.30 -4.63
N GLY A 485 7.75 -0.98 -4.53
CA GLY A 485 6.61 -0.78 -5.42
C GLY A 485 5.78 0.43 -5.04
N LEU A 486 4.90 0.83 -5.95
CA LEU A 486 3.85 1.83 -5.71
C LEU A 486 4.37 3.15 -5.15
N CYS A 487 5.55 3.55 -5.61
CA CYS A 487 6.25 4.72 -5.12
C CYS A 487 5.85 5.99 -5.83
N ASN A 488 5.68 7.07 -5.08
CA ASN A 488 5.66 8.47 -5.54
C ASN A 488 4.45 8.89 -6.42
N VAL A 489 4.15 8.14 -7.46
CA VAL A 489 3.00 8.30 -8.35
C VAL A 489 2.60 6.92 -8.85
N TYR A 490 1.32 6.70 -9.09
CA TYR A 490 0.83 5.40 -9.56
C TYR A 490 0.54 5.39 -11.06
N THR A 491 1.15 4.45 -11.77
CA THR A 491 1.05 4.28 -13.24
C THR A 491 0.57 2.89 -13.64
N HIS A 492 -0.20 2.23 -12.78
CA HIS A 492 -0.66 0.84 -12.97
C HIS A 492 0.50 -0.17 -13.04
N TYR A 493 0.46 -1.08 -14.01
CA TYR A 493 1.29 -2.28 -14.05
C TYR A 493 2.46 -2.11 -14.99
N ILE A 494 3.50 -2.90 -14.77
CA ILE A 494 4.65 -3.00 -15.64
C ILE A 494 4.94 -4.48 -15.89
N THR A 495 4.67 -4.92 -17.12
CA THR A 495 4.95 -6.27 -17.62
C THR A 495 6.23 -6.30 -18.45
N THR A 496 6.80 -7.49 -18.63
CA THR A 496 7.84 -7.69 -19.64
C THR A 496 7.25 -7.53 -21.04
N TYR A 497 8.10 -7.33 -22.05
CA TYR A 497 7.63 -7.27 -23.44
C TYR A 497 6.86 -8.55 -23.80
N GLU A 498 7.33 -9.70 -23.35
CA GLU A 498 6.78 -11.02 -23.61
C GLU A 498 5.43 -11.23 -22.91
N GLU A 499 5.34 -10.87 -21.63
CA GLU A 499 4.09 -10.88 -20.86
C GLU A 499 3.05 -9.92 -21.46
N TYR A 500 3.50 -8.75 -21.96
CA TYR A 500 2.65 -7.76 -22.60
C TYR A 500 1.92 -8.34 -23.81
N GLN A 501 2.54 -9.24 -24.58
CA GLN A 501 1.93 -9.80 -25.80
C GLN A 501 0.66 -10.62 -25.50
N VAL A 502 0.53 -11.17 -24.29
CA VAL A 502 -0.61 -12.01 -23.90
C VAL A 502 -1.84 -11.17 -23.58
N GLN A 503 -1.67 -9.90 -23.18
CA GLN A 503 -2.77 -9.00 -22.83
C GLN A 503 -3.71 -9.55 -21.75
N ARG A 504 -3.17 -10.23 -20.73
CA ARG A 504 -3.85 -10.40 -19.43
C ARG A 504 -3.99 -9.06 -18.69
N TYR A 505 -4.60 -9.05 -17.50
CA TYR A 505 -4.92 -7.81 -16.78
C TYR A 505 -3.71 -6.89 -16.60
N GLU A 506 -2.56 -7.42 -16.16
CA GLU A 506 -1.34 -6.64 -15.92
C GLU A 506 -0.79 -6.02 -17.23
N ALA A 507 -0.84 -6.78 -18.32
CA ALA A 507 -0.39 -6.37 -19.65
C ALA A 507 -1.30 -5.29 -20.26
N ALA A 508 -2.62 -5.47 -20.14
CA ALA A 508 -3.59 -4.47 -20.56
C ALA A 508 -3.47 -3.18 -19.72
N SER A 509 -3.02 -3.31 -18.48
CA SER A 509 -2.77 -2.20 -17.55
C SER A 509 -1.34 -1.66 -17.60
N THR A 510 -0.49 -2.13 -18.52
CA THR A 510 0.84 -1.56 -18.77
C THR A 510 0.71 -0.33 -19.67
N ILE A 511 0.51 0.84 -19.05
CA ILE A 511 -0.10 1.99 -19.75
C ILE A 511 0.77 2.65 -20.80
N TYR A 512 2.10 2.60 -20.73
CA TYR A 512 3.00 3.25 -21.70
C TYR A 512 3.46 2.33 -22.85
N GLY A 513 2.74 1.21 -23.06
CA GLY A 513 2.95 0.29 -24.18
C GLY A 513 3.96 -0.83 -23.89
N PRO A 514 4.29 -1.63 -24.93
CA PRO A 514 5.07 -2.87 -24.78
C PRO A 514 6.51 -2.64 -24.27
N HIS A 515 7.04 -1.43 -24.42
CA HIS A 515 8.42 -1.08 -24.04
C HIS A 515 8.50 -0.34 -22.70
N THR A 516 7.43 -0.32 -21.91
CA THR A 516 7.39 0.33 -20.59
C THR A 516 8.51 -0.19 -19.66
N LEU A 517 8.69 -1.51 -19.55
CA LEU A 517 9.76 -2.07 -18.72
C LEU A 517 11.16 -1.68 -19.23
N SER A 518 11.38 -1.78 -20.55
CA SER A 518 12.67 -1.43 -21.15
C SER A 518 13.02 0.05 -20.92
N ALA A 519 12.03 0.95 -20.96
CA ALA A 519 12.19 2.35 -20.60
C ALA A 519 12.61 2.51 -19.14
N TYR A 520 11.92 1.86 -18.20
CA TYR A 520 12.30 1.90 -16.79
C TYR A 520 13.71 1.34 -16.56
N MET A 521 14.07 0.21 -17.17
CA MET A 521 15.42 -0.34 -17.08
C MET A 521 16.48 0.67 -17.56
N GLN A 522 16.25 1.35 -18.68
CA GLN A 522 17.15 2.39 -19.19
C GLN A 522 17.27 3.57 -18.20
N LEU A 523 16.15 4.05 -17.68
CA LEU A 523 16.10 5.19 -16.76
C LEU A 523 16.81 4.89 -15.42
N TYR A 524 16.50 3.76 -14.78
CA TYR A 524 17.13 3.39 -13.51
C TYR A 524 18.60 3.02 -13.66
N ARG A 525 19.04 2.49 -14.81
CA ARG A 525 20.47 2.38 -15.12
C ARG A 525 21.12 3.75 -15.20
N GLY A 526 20.46 4.73 -15.84
CA GLY A 526 20.92 6.13 -15.82
C GLY A 526 21.13 6.68 -14.41
N LEU A 527 20.17 6.46 -13.51
CA LEU A 527 20.29 6.86 -12.10
C LEU A 527 21.42 6.10 -11.37
N ALA A 528 21.49 4.79 -11.55
CA ALA A 528 22.53 3.94 -10.92
C ALA A 528 23.93 4.36 -11.35
N LYS A 529 24.12 4.60 -12.65
CA LYS A 529 25.35 5.14 -13.21
C LYS A 529 25.72 6.47 -12.56
N ALA A 530 24.78 7.43 -12.54
CA ALA A 530 25.04 8.75 -11.98
C ALA A 530 25.41 8.72 -10.49
N ILE A 531 24.82 7.80 -9.71
CA ILE A 531 25.23 7.55 -8.32
C ILE A 531 26.63 6.96 -8.28
N ALA A 532 26.92 5.93 -9.08
CA ALA A 532 28.21 5.25 -9.09
C ALA A 532 29.37 6.16 -9.51
N THR A 533 29.12 7.10 -10.43
CA THR A 533 30.12 8.04 -10.95
C THR A 533 30.12 9.39 -10.24
N ASP A 534 29.29 9.59 -9.21
CA ASP A 534 29.14 10.85 -8.47
C ASP A 534 28.78 12.07 -9.37
N THR A 535 27.91 11.83 -10.35
CA THR A 535 27.44 12.80 -11.35
C THR A 535 25.92 13.01 -11.26
N VAL A 536 25.32 12.84 -10.09
CA VAL A 536 23.86 13.00 -9.89
C VAL A 536 23.41 14.43 -10.21
N GLN A 537 24.22 15.42 -9.85
CA GLN A 537 24.02 16.85 -10.15
C GLN A 537 23.94 17.16 -11.65
N ASP A 538 24.46 16.27 -12.50
CA ASP A 538 24.45 16.43 -13.96
C ASP A 538 23.19 15.81 -14.59
N LEU A 539 22.37 15.08 -13.82
CA LEU A 539 21.11 14.54 -14.30
C LEU A 539 20.12 15.69 -14.56
N PRO A 540 19.45 15.73 -15.72
CA PRO A 540 18.40 16.71 -15.93
C PRO A 540 17.23 16.45 -14.97
N SER A 541 16.73 17.47 -14.30
CA SER A 541 15.58 17.36 -13.39
C SER A 541 14.33 16.83 -14.10
N GLY A 542 14.19 17.12 -15.39
CA GLY A 542 13.03 16.77 -16.20
C GLY A 542 11.85 17.72 -15.99
N PRO A 543 10.71 17.47 -16.67
CA PRO A 543 9.52 18.31 -16.57
C PRO A 543 8.85 18.17 -15.21
N GLU A 544 8.50 19.28 -14.56
CA GLU A 544 7.76 19.25 -13.29
C GLU A 544 6.34 18.69 -13.50
N PRO A 545 5.85 17.79 -12.62
CA PRO A 545 4.50 17.25 -12.74
C PRO A 545 3.45 18.32 -12.40
N PRO A 546 2.27 18.27 -13.05
CA PRO A 546 1.23 19.25 -12.79
C PRO A 546 0.56 19.03 -11.43
N LEU A 547 0.14 20.12 -10.79
CA LEU A 547 -0.75 20.11 -9.63
C LEU A 547 -2.11 20.67 -10.03
N PHE A 548 -3.09 19.80 -10.25
CA PHE A 548 -4.40 20.25 -10.77
C PHE A 548 -5.19 20.99 -9.69
N ASN A 549 -5.88 22.06 -10.09
CA ASN A 549 -6.97 22.61 -9.31
C ASN A 549 -8.21 21.71 -9.48
N VAL A 550 -8.16 20.54 -8.86
CA VAL A 550 -9.30 19.63 -8.81
C VAL A 550 -10.37 20.30 -7.97
N THR A 551 -11.52 20.59 -8.57
CA THR A 551 -12.63 21.26 -7.88
C THR A 551 -13.03 20.49 -6.61
N SER A 552 -13.60 21.18 -5.63
CA SER A 552 -14.22 20.52 -4.46
C SER A 552 -15.48 19.71 -4.82
N LEU A 553 -15.78 19.55 -6.11
CA LEU A 553 -16.90 18.76 -6.58
C LEU A 553 -16.58 17.28 -6.27
N THR A 554 -17.22 16.77 -5.24
CA THR A 554 -17.21 15.34 -4.92
C THR A 554 -18.59 14.79 -5.25
N LEU A 555 -18.62 13.58 -5.82
CA LEU A 555 -19.86 12.81 -6.00
C LEU A 555 -20.28 12.10 -4.71
N LEU A 556 -19.50 12.27 -3.64
CA LEU A 556 -19.80 11.76 -2.30
C LEU A 556 -20.89 12.63 -1.65
N PRO A 557 -22.03 12.05 -1.21
CA PRO A 557 -23.04 12.79 -0.48
C PRO A 557 -22.48 13.42 0.80
N ALA A 558 -22.95 14.63 1.11
CA ALA A 558 -22.64 15.29 2.36
C ALA A 558 -23.26 14.52 3.55
N VAL A 559 -22.54 14.50 4.69
CA VAL A 559 -23.07 13.94 5.93
C VAL A 559 -24.24 14.81 6.41
N VAL A 560 -25.43 14.20 6.52
CA VAL A 560 -26.63 14.83 7.07
C VAL A 560 -26.51 15.01 8.59
N ALA A 561 -27.38 15.82 9.20
CA ALA A 561 -27.43 15.90 10.66
C ALA A 561 -27.79 14.54 11.27
N ASP A 562 -27.02 14.11 12.25
CA ASP A 562 -27.26 12.84 12.94
C ASP A 562 -28.44 12.97 13.91
N ARG A 563 -29.17 11.87 14.09
CA ARG A 563 -30.32 11.78 15.00
C ARG A 563 -30.26 10.50 15.82
N THR A 564 -30.90 10.52 16.98
CA THR A 564 -31.09 9.34 17.81
C THR A 564 -32.53 8.82 17.66
N PRO A 565 -32.79 7.55 18.01
CA PRO A 565 -34.14 7.06 18.27
C PRO A 565 -34.82 7.86 19.41
N SER A 566 -36.16 7.87 19.42
CA SER A 566 -36.92 8.50 20.50
C SER A 566 -36.52 7.94 21.86
N ASN A 567 -36.31 8.83 22.85
CA ASN A 567 -35.89 8.48 24.21
C ASN A 567 -34.53 7.78 24.32
N LYS A 568 -33.63 7.97 23.34
CA LYS A 568 -32.25 7.51 23.36
C LYS A 568 -31.27 8.66 23.13
N ALA A 569 -30.07 8.54 23.69
CA ALA A 569 -28.93 9.41 23.44
C ALA A 569 -27.88 8.68 22.55
N PHE A 570 -26.96 9.45 21.96
CA PHE A 570 -25.80 8.88 21.28
C PHE A 570 -24.92 8.18 22.32
N GLY A 571 -24.45 6.96 22.01
CA GLY A 571 -23.70 6.12 22.95
C GLY A 571 -24.57 5.19 23.80
N ASP A 572 -25.90 5.33 23.79
CA ASP A 572 -26.78 4.38 24.47
C ASP A 572 -26.65 2.98 23.86
N VAL A 573 -26.62 1.96 24.70
CA VAL A 573 -26.61 0.56 24.27
C VAL A 573 -27.99 0.16 23.72
N LEU A 574 -27.98 -0.48 22.56
CA LEU A 574 -29.14 -1.08 21.88
C LEU A 574 -29.16 -2.60 22.04
N GLN A 575 -27.99 -3.23 22.01
CA GLN A 575 -27.79 -4.66 22.26
C GLN A 575 -26.62 -4.82 23.22
N GLU A 576 -26.89 -5.40 24.38
CA GLU A 576 -25.89 -5.63 25.42
C GLU A 576 -25.06 -6.89 25.18
N ALA A 577 -23.87 -6.92 25.80
CA ALA A 577 -23.08 -8.14 25.90
C ALA A 577 -23.79 -9.20 26.76
N ARG A 578 -23.58 -10.48 26.45
CA ARG A 578 -23.90 -11.59 27.37
C ARG A 578 -23.12 -11.42 28.68
N GLN A 579 -23.64 -11.96 29.77
CA GLN A 579 -22.98 -11.89 31.08
C GLN A 579 -21.64 -12.65 31.12
N GLN A 580 -21.51 -13.71 30.32
CA GLN A 580 -20.31 -14.55 30.28
C GLN A 580 -20.01 -14.99 28.85
N TYR A 581 -18.71 -15.09 28.55
CA TYR A 581 -18.17 -15.64 27.30
C TYR A 581 -16.99 -16.57 27.60
N ARG A 582 -16.79 -17.55 26.73
CA ARG A 582 -15.59 -18.38 26.68
C ARG A 582 -14.58 -17.77 25.71
N VAL A 583 -13.31 -18.08 25.94
CA VAL A 583 -12.26 -17.80 24.94
C VAL A 583 -12.60 -18.47 23.60
N GLY A 584 -12.35 -17.78 22.50
CA GLY A 584 -12.73 -18.19 21.14
C GLY A 584 -14.16 -17.80 20.71
N GLU A 585 -15.01 -17.33 21.64
CA GLU A 585 -16.31 -16.73 21.28
C GLU A 585 -16.16 -15.26 20.85
N VAL A 586 -17.24 -14.69 20.34
CA VAL A 586 -17.32 -13.26 19.96
C VAL A 586 -18.26 -12.54 20.92
N ALA A 587 -17.75 -11.49 21.58
CA ALA A 587 -18.57 -10.55 22.33
C ALA A 587 -19.03 -9.41 21.42
N GLU A 588 -20.34 -9.19 21.35
CA GLU A 588 -20.94 -8.19 20.46
C GLU A 588 -21.78 -7.20 21.27
N VAL A 589 -21.58 -5.90 21.00
CA VAL A 589 -22.37 -4.81 21.61
C VAL A 589 -22.75 -3.82 20.51
N THR A 590 -24.01 -3.41 20.48
CA THR A 590 -24.50 -2.39 19.52
C THR A 590 -24.93 -1.14 20.26
N PHE A 591 -24.52 0.02 19.76
CA PHE A 591 -24.78 1.35 20.31
C PHE A 591 -25.56 2.22 19.32
N VAL A 592 -26.32 3.19 19.85
CA VAL A 592 -26.81 4.33 19.06
C VAL A 592 -25.62 5.16 18.60
N SER A 593 -25.52 5.40 17.29
CA SER A 593 -24.35 6.00 16.66
C SER A 593 -24.67 7.23 15.82
N ALA A 594 -23.61 7.93 15.46
CA ALA A 594 -23.56 8.92 14.39
C ALA A 594 -22.63 8.43 13.26
N ASN A 595 -22.54 9.20 12.17
CA ASN A 595 -21.66 8.90 11.04
C ASN A 595 -20.15 9.02 11.42
N PRO A 596 -19.33 7.96 11.24
CA PRO A 596 -17.90 7.97 11.57
C PRO A 596 -17.07 9.04 10.84
N ARG A 597 -17.54 9.55 9.71
CA ARG A 597 -16.89 10.66 8.99
C ARG A 597 -16.77 11.92 9.84
N ASN A 598 -17.66 12.12 10.80
CA ASN A 598 -17.60 13.25 11.72
C ASN A 598 -16.35 13.22 12.62
N SER A 599 -15.86 12.03 13.00
CA SER A 599 -14.64 11.91 13.83
C SER A 599 -13.38 12.27 13.03
N ALA A 600 -13.32 11.89 11.74
CA ALA A 600 -12.18 12.15 10.87
C ALA A 600 -11.96 13.66 10.59
N GLU A 601 -13.01 14.47 10.68
CA GLU A 601 -12.91 15.93 10.47
C GLU A 601 -12.46 16.70 11.72
N ASN A 602 -12.58 16.11 12.91
CA ASN A 602 -12.51 16.87 14.18
C ASN A 602 -11.49 16.35 15.20
N ALA A 603 -10.88 15.20 14.97
CA ALA A 603 -9.85 14.65 15.84
C ALA A 603 -8.60 14.27 15.02
N THR A 604 -7.42 14.60 15.55
CA THR A 604 -6.13 14.20 14.97
C THR A 604 -5.77 12.76 15.31
N GLU A 605 -6.16 12.30 16.51
CA GLU A 605 -6.03 10.91 16.97
C GLU A 605 -7.35 10.53 17.66
N HIS A 606 -8.02 9.48 17.18
CA HIS A 606 -9.33 9.03 17.69
C HIS A 606 -9.36 7.52 17.75
N ASN A 607 -9.94 6.93 18.79
CA ASN A 607 -10.29 5.51 18.83
C ASN A 607 -11.81 5.37 18.76
N PHE A 608 -12.34 4.52 17.91
CA PHE A 608 -13.77 4.22 17.87
C PHE A 608 -14.19 3.29 19.00
N LEU A 609 -13.31 2.42 19.48
CA LEU A 609 -13.63 1.46 20.54
C LEU A 609 -12.45 1.18 21.46
N THR A 610 -12.77 0.73 22.67
CA THR A 610 -11.83 0.03 23.56
C THR A 610 -12.48 -1.21 24.16
N VAL A 611 -11.68 -2.26 24.36
CA VAL A 611 -11.98 -3.35 25.29
C VAL A 611 -11.16 -3.10 26.54
N GLU A 612 -11.83 -3.08 27.68
CA GLU A 612 -11.21 -2.78 28.96
C GLU A 612 -11.38 -3.94 29.92
N ARG A 613 -10.31 -4.28 30.65
CA ARG A 613 -10.31 -5.26 31.73
C ARG A 613 -10.34 -4.56 33.08
N TYR A 614 -11.14 -5.07 34.00
CA TYR A 614 -11.13 -4.59 35.38
C TYR A 614 -9.95 -5.19 36.14
N VAL A 615 -9.13 -4.33 36.74
CA VAL A 615 -7.96 -4.71 37.54
C VAL A 615 -8.31 -4.57 39.02
N THR A 616 -8.61 -5.68 39.68
CA THR A 616 -9.08 -5.70 41.07
C THR A 616 -8.09 -5.06 42.05
N SER A 617 -6.78 -5.20 41.81
CA SER A 617 -5.74 -4.65 42.70
C SER A 617 -5.71 -3.12 42.72
N SER A 618 -6.08 -2.45 41.62
CA SER A 618 -6.15 -0.98 41.53
C SER A 618 -7.57 -0.45 41.57
N GLY A 619 -8.59 -1.32 41.50
CA GLY A 619 -9.99 -0.92 41.43
C GLY A 619 -10.34 -0.15 40.15
N SER A 620 -9.55 -0.29 39.09
CA SER A 620 -9.65 0.52 37.87
C SER A 620 -9.79 -0.33 36.60
N TRP A 621 -10.31 0.28 35.54
CA TRP A 621 -10.37 -0.31 34.20
C TRP A 621 -9.08 -0.01 33.43
N SER A 622 -8.53 -1.02 32.75
CA SER A 622 -7.34 -0.91 31.92
C SER A 622 -7.67 -1.34 30.49
N VAL A 623 -7.28 -0.55 29.50
CA VAL A 623 -7.49 -0.86 28.08
C VAL A 623 -6.58 -2.01 27.68
N VAL A 624 -7.15 -3.07 27.10
CA VAL A 624 -6.41 -4.23 26.59
C VAL A 624 -6.48 -4.35 25.07
N HIS A 625 -7.53 -3.80 24.45
CA HIS A 625 -7.65 -3.68 23.01
C HIS A 625 -8.23 -2.31 22.63
N ASN A 626 -7.84 -1.81 21.47
CA ASN A 626 -8.32 -0.59 20.82
C ASN A 626 -8.80 -0.94 19.39
N ASP A 627 -9.24 0.05 18.61
CA ASP A 627 -9.74 -0.18 17.24
C ASP A 627 -8.66 -0.55 16.20
N ALA A 628 -7.39 -0.55 16.60
CA ALA A 628 -6.27 -1.07 15.82
C ALA A 628 -5.98 -2.56 16.11
N SER A 629 -6.59 -3.11 17.16
CA SER A 629 -6.45 -4.52 17.54
C SER A 629 -7.21 -5.40 16.56
N TRP A 630 -6.51 -6.36 15.93
CA TRP A 630 -7.09 -7.27 14.93
C TRP A 630 -8.26 -8.11 15.46
N GLU A 631 -8.28 -8.31 16.78
CA GLU A 631 -9.32 -9.02 17.53
C GLU A 631 -10.64 -8.23 17.61
N THR A 632 -10.61 -6.93 17.32
CA THR A 632 -11.79 -6.06 17.41
C THR A 632 -12.28 -5.65 16.04
N ARG A 633 -13.59 -5.46 15.92
CA ARG A 633 -14.20 -4.96 14.68
C ARG A 633 -15.22 -3.90 15.03
N PHE A 634 -15.18 -2.81 14.29
CA PHE A 634 -16.14 -1.73 14.36
C PHE A 634 -16.96 -1.71 13.08
N TYR A 635 -18.25 -2.01 13.17
CA TYR A 635 -19.20 -1.89 12.07
C TYR A 635 -20.08 -0.68 12.29
N TRP A 636 -20.34 0.07 11.22
CA TRP A 636 -21.28 1.17 11.21
C TRP A 636 -22.40 0.89 10.20
N HIS A 637 -23.64 0.98 10.69
CA HIS A 637 -24.83 0.74 9.89
C HIS A 637 -25.67 2.01 9.81
N LYS A 638 -25.84 2.51 8.59
CA LYS A 638 -26.73 3.64 8.30
C LYS A 638 -28.19 3.25 8.52
N GLY A 639 -28.90 4.04 9.30
CA GLY A 639 -30.35 3.98 9.46
C GLY A 639 -31.08 5.04 8.64
N LEU A 640 -32.37 5.25 8.97
CA LEU A 640 -33.21 6.25 8.30
C LEU A 640 -33.08 7.62 8.96
N LEU A 641 -33.28 8.69 8.17
CA LEU A 641 -33.41 10.06 8.65
C LEU A 641 -32.26 10.55 9.57
N GLY A 642 -31.03 10.08 9.34
CA GLY A 642 -29.84 10.45 10.11
C GLY A 642 -29.59 9.61 11.37
N GLN A 643 -30.38 8.57 11.62
CA GLN A 643 -30.08 7.57 12.65
C GLN A 643 -29.03 6.59 12.13
N SER A 644 -28.23 6.01 13.03
CA SER A 644 -27.29 4.94 12.70
C SER A 644 -26.94 4.11 13.94
N ASN A 645 -26.42 2.91 13.71
CA ASN A 645 -25.95 2.00 14.75
C ASN A 645 -24.45 1.76 14.59
N ALA A 646 -23.76 1.56 15.70
CA ALA A 646 -22.38 1.10 15.74
C ALA A 646 -22.34 -0.24 16.46
N THR A 647 -21.83 -1.27 15.80
CA THR A 647 -21.68 -2.61 16.38
C THR A 647 -20.20 -2.87 16.58
N VAL A 648 -19.81 -3.17 17.82
CA VAL A 648 -18.44 -3.54 18.19
C VAL A 648 -18.42 -5.03 18.46
N GLU A 649 -17.59 -5.75 17.72
CA GLU A 649 -17.27 -7.15 17.99
C GLU A 649 -15.87 -7.25 18.62
N TRP A 650 -15.74 -8.08 19.65
CA TRP A 650 -14.48 -8.54 20.18
C TRP A 650 -14.40 -10.06 20.01
N HIS A 651 -13.55 -10.52 19.09
CA HIS A 651 -13.23 -11.92 18.85
C HIS A 651 -12.21 -12.36 19.89
N ILE A 652 -12.69 -12.96 20.98
CA ILE A 652 -11.91 -13.19 22.21
C ILE A 652 -10.78 -14.20 21.93
N PRO A 653 -9.50 -13.78 21.98
CA PRO A 653 -8.38 -14.70 21.75
C PRO A 653 -8.35 -15.86 22.73
N SER A 654 -7.83 -17.01 22.30
CA SER A 654 -7.58 -18.16 23.17
C SER A 654 -6.59 -17.88 24.30
N THR A 655 -5.77 -16.84 24.15
CA THR A 655 -4.79 -16.36 25.13
C THR A 655 -5.34 -15.34 26.12
N THR A 656 -6.62 -15.00 26.04
CA THR A 656 -7.24 -14.01 26.94
C THR A 656 -7.31 -14.55 28.35
N GLU A 657 -6.84 -13.78 29.32
CA GLU A 657 -6.96 -14.15 30.72
C GLU A 657 -8.42 -14.05 31.19
N PRO A 658 -8.89 -15.00 32.03
CA PRO A 658 -10.19 -14.85 32.68
C PRO A 658 -10.28 -13.56 33.51
N GLY A 659 -11.48 -13.00 33.58
CA GLY A 659 -11.73 -11.77 34.34
C GLY A 659 -12.94 -11.00 33.85
N THR A 660 -13.14 -9.81 34.42
CA THR A 660 -14.26 -8.93 34.07
C THR A 660 -13.82 -7.91 33.02
N TYR A 661 -14.62 -7.78 31.96
CA TYR A 661 -14.37 -6.92 30.81
C TYR A 661 -15.57 -6.02 30.52
N ARG A 662 -15.33 -4.95 29.77
CA ARG A 662 -16.38 -4.12 29.14
C ARG A 662 -15.92 -3.59 27.80
N ILE A 663 -16.88 -3.21 26.97
CA ILE A 663 -16.63 -2.57 25.67
C ILE A 663 -17.09 -1.11 25.75
N ARG A 664 -16.26 -0.18 25.25
CA ARG A 664 -16.62 1.23 25.08
C ARG A 664 -16.62 1.63 23.62
N TYR A 665 -17.46 2.58 23.29
CA TYR A 665 -17.62 3.16 21.97
C TYR A 665 -17.45 4.68 22.05
N PHE A 666 -16.72 5.27 21.11
CA PHE A 666 -16.50 6.72 21.03
C PHE A 666 -16.78 7.25 19.63
N GLY A 667 -17.46 8.39 19.54
CA GLY A 667 -17.80 8.98 18.25
C GLY A 667 -18.09 10.47 18.33
N HIS A 668 -18.39 11.06 17.16
CA HIS A 668 -18.81 12.45 17.03
C HIS A 668 -20.13 12.52 16.26
N TYR A 669 -21.10 13.30 16.75
CA TYR A 669 -22.36 13.55 16.05
C TYR A 669 -22.44 14.99 15.55
N LYS A 670 -23.07 15.17 14.39
CA LYS A 670 -23.26 16.45 13.71
C LYS A 670 -24.64 17.02 13.98
N LYS A 671 -24.70 18.27 14.45
CA LYS A 671 -25.93 19.07 14.48
C LYS A 671 -25.81 20.25 13.50
N ILE A 672 -26.92 20.59 12.85
CA ILE A 672 -27.03 21.74 11.96
C ILE A 672 -28.09 22.68 12.55
N PRO A 673 -27.70 23.65 13.40
CA PRO A 673 -28.63 24.64 13.92
C PRO A 673 -29.12 25.58 12.81
N LEU A 674 -30.35 26.09 12.95
CA LEU A 674 -30.94 27.01 11.97
C LEU A 674 -30.05 28.26 11.80
N PHE A 675 -29.68 28.57 10.55
CA PHE A 675 -28.82 29.70 10.16
C PHE A 675 -27.41 29.74 10.81
N ARG A 676 -26.86 28.60 11.27
CA ARG A 676 -25.50 28.51 11.80
C ARG A 676 -24.68 27.41 11.11
N PRO A 677 -23.33 27.50 11.14
CA PRO A 677 -22.47 26.40 10.71
C PRO A 677 -22.77 25.11 11.45
N ALA A 678 -22.42 23.97 10.84
CA ALA A 678 -22.51 22.67 11.51
C ALA A 678 -21.61 22.64 12.74
N VAL A 679 -22.10 22.00 13.81
CA VAL A 679 -21.35 21.79 15.05
C VAL A 679 -21.26 20.30 15.33
N TYR A 680 -20.08 19.86 15.76
CA TYR A 680 -19.77 18.46 16.06
C TYR A 680 -19.57 18.30 17.55
N TYR A 681 -20.12 17.22 18.12
CA TYR A 681 -20.04 16.94 19.55
C TYR A 681 -19.54 15.51 19.76
N ALA A 682 -18.51 15.36 20.60
CA ALA A 682 -18.05 14.05 21.04
C ALA A 682 -19.08 13.39 21.96
N PHE A 683 -19.15 12.07 21.91
CA PHE A 683 -19.94 11.25 22.82
C PHE A 683 -19.24 9.90 23.05
N GLU A 684 -19.64 9.22 24.13
CA GLU A 684 -19.16 7.89 24.46
C GLU A 684 -20.31 7.00 24.94
N GLY A 685 -20.15 5.69 24.73
CA GLY A 685 -21.03 4.63 25.20
C GLY A 685 -20.22 3.57 25.93
N THR A 686 -20.81 2.89 26.90
CA THR A 686 -20.15 1.82 27.65
C THR A 686 -21.14 0.68 27.88
N SER A 687 -20.74 -0.54 27.53
CA SER A 687 -21.53 -1.75 27.79
C SER A 687 -21.62 -2.05 29.28
N SER A 688 -22.58 -2.90 29.65
CA SER A 688 -22.50 -3.61 30.92
C SER A 688 -21.21 -4.44 31.01
N ALA A 689 -20.71 -4.66 32.23
CA ALA A 689 -19.57 -5.52 32.47
C ALA A 689 -19.95 -6.99 32.27
N PHE A 690 -19.03 -7.79 31.72
CA PHE A 690 -19.21 -9.22 31.48
C PHE A 690 -17.94 -10.00 31.82
N GLU A 691 -18.04 -11.31 32.01
CA GLU A 691 -16.90 -12.15 32.38
C GLU A 691 -16.39 -12.97 31.21
N ILE A 692 -15.07 -13.11 31.13
CA ILE A 692 -14.41 -14.13 30.31
C ILE A 692 -14.01 -15.28 31.24
N ILE A 693 -14.40 -16.50 30.85
CA ILE A 693 -14.07 -17.73 31.57
C ILE A 693 -13.17 -18.64 30.73
N SER A 694 -12.31 -19.42 31.38
CA SER A 694 -11.58 -20.51 30.72
C SER A 694 -12.52 -21.69 30.45
N LEU A 695 -12.08 -22.58 29.54
CA LEU A 695 -12.78 -23.83 29.21
C LEU A 695 -13.03 -24.72 30.44
#